data_AF-A0A7W7PY87-F1
#
_entry.id   AF-A0A7W7PY87-F1
#
_cell.length_a   1.000
_cell.length_b   1.000
_cell.length_c   1.000
_cell.angle_alpha   90.00
_cell.angle_beta   90.00
_cell.angle_gamma   90.00
#
_symmetry.space_group_name_H-M   'P 1'
#
loop_
_entity.id
_entity.type
_entity.pdbx_description
1 polymer ?
#
loop_
_entity_poly.entity_id
_entity_poly.type
_entity_poly.pdbx_seq_one_letter_code
_entity_poly.pdbx_strand_id
1 'polypeptide(L)'
;MTERLVLPLTLTLLSDWHIGSGSGSHGRVDMSVQRDEDGLPFVPATTLSGIWRDACESVVFALDGGRRGPWHAWLEFLFGSQPTQESRGDVTTERTGPPRPAALLVDSLRFPVPLRRLLRDKPQLVEAAVFLKPGVKVDAVSGRAEDRSFRFEEMARGGTVLIGQAELSDRTLLDGEQKACAGALLDAAARLVESVGRRRRRGAGRCRLDVGALPADWRWLEEHRTPPPVPPAAGPTPTPAALPAPRPGRDDAPWEIADLRLILRRPLIAPERKVGNEVRSRTYVPGFVMLPAVLRSLSSPDAAVAARAGDLVITNAVVEVDGRQGEPAPLALVRRKGGAEEEQFNLLAESPAEGVHTEDFDGLYTGPYRPGEPVSVASCRIVENTHNTIGDLEQRPVRAVGGLFTYQAIAAGTVLRAQVRVRAGTLRPGWQKRLTGRWRLGTARKDGYGLTDVTATVPQAPAPRPLPEAGRTLRVRLLSDALVNDERLRPSTQPRHLAAELGRALGVVLRPADEQGGEHPVRFSERHRSDPWHSKWGLPRNSLLGMWAGSCLSFDVVDGVVTADAVRRVEQSGIGLRRAEGYGQVRIADPLLHAAFRGRGGGTSGGDGATDGGFGPSVGTDTAGGAGDLDEFDGPLLVLEEAAWRTGIQRAAETLAATAPGRARGIGPGHEKVPPAQLGTLRMFAAQVNAPSDPRIVSWLDGLDRVRGASTERHGPWPQETVADLRRLFTDGDEVWTRLPFPEEQQAPLAHPDRAARLRERLWGHAVRTLVDDCLTAHRRAAETEEGAR
;
A
#
# COMPACT_ATOMS: atom_id res chain seq x y z
N MET A 1 16.18 1.87 -27.63
CA MET A 1 15.34 1.85 -26.43
C MET A 1 13.91 1.70 -26.91
N THR A 2 13.25 0.58 -26.64
CA THR A 2 11.83 0.43 -27.01
C THR A 2 11.01 1.21 -26.01
N GLU A 3 10.30 2.23 -26.49
CA GLU A 3 9.47 3.09 -25.66
C GLU A 3 8.34 2.27 -25.03
N ARG A 4 8.21 2.32 -23.70
CA ARG A 4 7.11 1.64 -22.99
C ARG A 4 5.82 2.37 -23.33
N LEU A 5 4.79 1.63 -23.75
CA LEU A 5 3.47 2.21 -23.90
C LEU A 5 2.86 2.41 -22.50
N VAL A 6 2.83 3.66 -22.05
CA VAL A 6 2.19 4.09 -20.80
C VAL A 6 0.87 4.74 -21.14
N LEU A 7 -0.20 4.27 -20.50
CA LEU A 7 -1.58 4.65 -20.73
C LEU A 7 -2.11 5.36 -19.47
N PRO A 8 -2.27 6.70 -19.49
CA PRO A 8 -2.97 7.41 -18.43
C PRO A 8 -4.40 6.88 -18.28
N LEU A 9 -4.85 6.66 -17.04
CA LEU A 9 -6.20 6.20 -16.73
C LEU A 9 -6.93 7.27 -15.92
N THR A 10 -8.16 7.57 -16.31
CA THR A 10 -9.05 8.48 -15.59
C THR A 10 -10.38 7.77 -15.33
N LEU A 11 -10.74 7.60 -14.06
CA LEU A 11 -12.03 7.05 -13.65
C LEU A 11 -12.87 8.17 -13.04
N THR A 12 -13.95 8.52 -13.73
CA THR A 12 -14.93 9.50 -13.24
C THR A 12 -16.04 8.76 -12.51
N LEU A 13 -16.25 9.06 -11.23
CA LEU A 13 -17.26 8.43 -10.39
C LEU A 13 -18.55 9.25 -10.46
N LEU A 14 -19.58 8.70 -11.08
CA LEU A 14 -20.86 9.39 -11.34
C LEU A 14 -21.86 9.22 -10.18
N SER A 15 -21.61 8.27 -9.28
CA SER A 15 -22.43 8.01 -8.09
C SER A 15 -21.55 7.59 -6.91
N ASP A 16 -22.12 7.60 -5.71
CA ASP A 16 -21.47 7.04 -4.53
C ASP A 16 -21.11 5.57 -4.72
N TRP A 17 -19.97 5.17 -4.17
CA TRP A 17 -19.34 3.89 -4.46
C TRP A 17 -18.75 3.25 -3.20
N HIS A 18 -18.52 1.94 -3.26
CA HIS A 18 -17.96 1.20 -2.13
C HIS A 18 -17.04 0.08 -2.62
N ILE A 19 -15.77 0.19 -2.26
CA ILE A 19 -14.80 -0.91 -2.31
C ILE A 19 -14.39 -1.16 -0.87
N GLY A 20 -14.77 -2.33 -0.35
CA GLY A 20 -14.61 -2.63 1.07
C GLY A 20 -13.18 -3.02 1.43
N SER A 21 -12.73 -2.61 2.63
CA SER A 21 -11.46 -3.07 3.23
C SER A 21 -11.52 -4.54 3.71
N GLY A 22 -12.71 -5.14 3.74
CA GLY A 22 -12.97 -6.42 4.40
C GLY A 22 -13.09 -6.33 5.92
N SER A 23 -13.10 -5.12 6.48
CA SER A 23 -13.24 -4.85 7.91
C SER A 23 -14.40 -3.89 8.21
N GLY A 24 -14.80 -3.86 9.48
CA GLY A 24 -15.76 -2.92 10.05
C GLY A 24 -15.34 -2.52 11.47
N SER A 25 -15.92 -1.45 12.00
CA SER A 25 -15.74 -1.00 13.37
C SER A 25 -16.96 -1.44 14.19
N HIS A 26 -16.76 -2.34 15.15
CA HIS A 26 -17.83 -2.88 15.99
C HIS A 26 -18.65 -1.74 16.63
N GLY A 27 -19.98 -1.82 16.51
CA GLY A 27 -20.91 -0.82 17.06
C GLY A 27 -20.97 0.51 16.31
N ARG A 28 -20.15 0.74 15.26
CA ARG A 28 -20.17 1.98 14.47
C ARG A 28 -20.41 1.76 12.99
N VAL A 29 -19.65 0.85 12.36
CA VAL A 29 -19.65 0.64 10.91
C VAL A 29 -19.51 -0.85 10.63
N ASP A 30 -20.49 -1.44 9.95
CA ASP A 30 -20.43 -2.85 9.59
C ASP A 30 -19.46 -3.10 8.43
N MET A 31 -19.29 -2.11 7.55
CA MET A 31 -18.42 -2.21 6.37
C MET A 31 -17.71 -0.90 6.04
N SER A 32 -16.39 -0.92 6.12
CA SER A 32 -15.54 0.25 5.84
C SER A 32 -15.03 0.24 4.40
N VAL A 33 -14.82 1.43 3.84
CA VAL A 33 -14.20 1.64 2.54
C VAL A 33 -12.68 1.51 2.66
N GLN A 34 -12.07 0.91 1.65
CA GLN A 34 -10.62 0.80 1.52
C GLN A 34 -10.00 2.16 1.24
N ARG A 35 -8.98 2.53 2.04
CA ARG A 35 -8.28 3.82 1.98
C ARG A 35 -6.82 3.64 1.65
N ASP A 36 -6.24 4.67 1.06
CA ASP A 36 -4.83 4.72 0.74
C ASP A 36 -3.96 5.35 1.84
N GLU A 37 -2.68 5.57 1.56
CA GLU A 37 -1.72 6.12 2.54
C GLU A 37 -2.04 7.55 2.97
N ASP A 38 -2.82 8.31 2.18
CA ASP A 38 -3.28 9.67 2.51
C ASP A 38 -4.68 9.63 3.19
N GLY A 39 -5.21 8.44 3.51
CA GLY A 39 -6.51 8.26 4.18
C GLY A 39 -7.73 8.41 3.26
N LEU A 40 -7.52 8.54 1.95
CA LEU A 40 -8.57 8.77 0.97
C LEU A 40 -9.05 7.45 0.34
N PRO A 41 -10.34 7.34 -0.04
CA PRO A 41 -10.84 6.16 -0.73
C PRO A 41 -10.19 6.04 -2.12
N PHE A 42 -9.82 4.83 -2.52
CA PHE A 42 -9.18 4.57 -3.81
C PHE A 42 -9.70 3.30 -4.48
N VAL A 43 -9.42 3.12 -5.78
CA VAL A 43 -9.76 1.89 -6.52
C VAL A 43 -8.51 1.03 -6.69
N PRO A 44 -8.43 -0.15 -6.05
CA PRO A 44 -7.29 -1.05 -6.21
C PRO A 44 -7.10 -1.52 -7.65
N ALA A 45 -5.84 -1.69 -8.05
CA ALA A 45 -5.49 -2.26 -9.34
C ALA A 45 -6.08 -3.66 -9.57
N THR A 46 -6.21 -4.49 -8.53
CA THR A 46 -6.90 -5.80 -8.61
C THR A 46 -8.35 -5.62 -9.09
N THR A 47 -9.09 -4.72 -8.44
CA THR A 47 -10.49 -4.41 -8.78
C THR A 47 -10.59 -3.88 -10.20
N LEU A 48 -9.74 -2.91 -10.56
CA LEU A 48 -9.75 -2.31 -11.90
C LEU A 48 -9.39 -3.33 -12.99
N SER A 49 -8.34 -4.13 -12.76
CA SER A 49 -7.92 -5.17 -13.72
C SER A 49 -9.00 -6.23 -13.92
N GLY A 50 -9.72 -6.60 -12.85
CA GLY A 50 -10.87 -7.51 -12.93
C GLY A 50 -11.98 -6.93 -13.79
N ILE A 51 -12.52 -5.76 -13.43
CA ILE A 51 -13.65 -5.16 -14.19
C ILE A 51 -13.29 -4.85 -15.64
N TRP A 52 -12.05 -4.43 -15.90
CA TRP A 52 -11.60 -4.11 -17.24
C TRP A 52 -11.39 -5.38 -18.08
N ARG A 53 -10.93 -6.47 -17.47
CA ARG A 53 -10.88 -7.79 -18.10
C ARG A 53 -12.29 -8.29 -18.43
N ASP A 54 -13.22 -8.23 -17.49
CA ASP A 54 -14.60 -8.72 -17.70
C ASP A 54 -15.28 -7.96 -18.85
N ALA A 55 -15.07 -6.64 -18.91
CA ALA A 55 -15.51 -5.81 -20.03
C ALA A 55 -14.83 -6.21 -21.35
N CYS A 56 -13.51 -6.46 -21.33
CA CYS A 56 -12.76 -6.93 -22.49
C CYS A 56 -13.23 -8.31 -22.96
N GLU A 57 -13.58 -9.22 -22.04
CA GLU A 57 -14.13 -10.53 -22.34
C GLU A 57 -15.44 -10.42 -23.12
N SER A 58 -16.30 -9.48 -22.75
CA SER A 58 -17.53 -9.17 -23.50
C SER A 58 -17.24 -8.67 -24.92
N VAL A 59 -16.24 -7.79 -25.09
CA VAL A 59 -15.80 -7.32 -26.42
C VAL A 59 -15.29 -8.47 -27.28
N VAL A 60 -14.34 -9.26 -26.77
CA VAL A 60 -13.74 -10.33 -27.57
C VAL A 60 -14.73 -11.46 -27.87
N PHE A 61 -15.67 -11.74 -26.96
CA PHE A 61 -16.76 -12.70 -27.21
C PHE A 61 -17.67 -12.24 -28.34
N ALA A 62 -17.99 -10.94 -28.41
CA ALA A 62 -18.74 -10.39 -29.54
C ALA A 62 -17.93 -10.45 -30.85
N LEU A 63 -16.65 -10.07 -30.83
CA LEU A 63 -15.77 -10.09 -32.00
C LEU A 63 -15.52 -11.50 -32.55
N ASP A 64 -15.46 -12.51 -31.69
CA ASP A 64 -15.31 -13.92 -32.07
C ASP A 64 -16.65 -14.59 -32.47
N GLY A 65 -17.75 -13.82 -32.55
CA GLY A 65 -19.06 -14.31 -33.00
C GLY A 65 -19.77 -15.19 -31.96
N GLY A 66 -19.63 -14.87 -30.68
CA GLY A 66 -20.32 -15.57 -29.59
C GLY A 66 -19.68 -16.90 -29.17
N ARG A 67 -18.41 -17.12 -29.54
CA ARG A 67 -17.61 -18.29 -29.16
C ARG A 67 -16.16 -17.87 -28.89
N ARG A 68 -15.33 -18.75 -28.33
CA ARG A 68 -13.89 -18.48 -28.21
C ARG A 68 -13.21 -18.56 -29.58
N GLY A 69 -12.43 -17.55 -29.92
CA GLY A 69 -11.70 -17.45 -31.18
C GLY A 69 -10.37 -16.68 -31.06
N PRO A 70 -9.82 -16.17 -32.18
CA PRO A 70 -8.55 -15.46 -32.21
C PRO A 70 -8.48 -14.23 -31.29
N TRP A 71 -9.60 -13.53 -31.05
CA TRP A 71 -9.62 -12.35 -30.18
C TRP A 71 -9.45 -12.72 -28.70
N HIS A 72 -9.94 -13.88 -28.26
CA HIS A 72 -9.66 -14.40 -26.92
C HIS A 72 -8.16 -14.62 -26.66
N ALA A 73 -7.35 -14.94 -27.67
CA ALA A 73 -5.91 -15.05 -27.49
C ALA A 73 -5.28 -13.71 -27.06
N TRP A 74 -5.83 -12.59 -27.56
CA TRP A 74 -5.43 -11.24 -27.15
C TRP A 74 -5.88 -10.91 -25.72
N LEU A 75 -7.08 -11.33 -25.30
CA LEU A 75 -7.53 -11.22 -23.91
C LEU A 75 -6.55 -11.91 -22.95
N GLU A 76 -6.16 -13.15 -23.26
CA GLU A 76 -5.18 -13.89 -22.46
C GLU A 76 -3.78 -13.28 -22.50
N PHE A 77 -3.38 -12.69 -23.62
CA PHE A 77 -2.13 -11.95 -23.71
C PHE A 77 -2.12 -10.71 -22.81
N LEU A 78 -3.15 -9.88 -22.91
CA LEU A 78 -3.24 -8.60 -22.18
C LEU A 78 -3.42 -8.86 -20.68
N PHE A 79 -4.40 -9.66 -20.28
CA PHE A 79 -4.80 -9.81 -18.87
C PHE A 79 -4.28 -11.10 -18.19
N GLY A 80 -3.60 -11.98 -18.95
CA GLY A 80 -3.05 -13.25 -18.47
C GLY A 80 -4.07 -14.40 -18.45
N SER A 81 -3.60 -15.63 -18.27
CA SER A 81 -4.47 -16.80 -18.09
C SER A 81 -5.03 -16.90 -16.66
N GLN A 82 -6.17 -17.59 -16.48
CA GLN A 82 -6.84 -17.78 -15.19
C GLN A 82 -6.93 -19.28 -14.80
N PRO A 83 -5.79 -19.98 -14.62
CA PRO A 83 -5.77 -21.44 -14.43
C PRO A 83 -6.56 -21.93 -13.21
N THR A 84 -6.69 -21.11 -12.16
CA THR A 84 -7.47 -21.45 -10.96
C THR A 84 -8.97 -21.53 -11.24
N GLN A 85 -9.50 -20.67 -12.11
CA GLN A 85 -10.91 -20.69 -12.52
C GLN A 85 -11.16 -21.80 -13.54
N GLU A 86 -10.21 -22.03 -14.45
CA GLU A 86 -10.22 -23.17 -15.41
C GLU A 86 -10.29 -24.52 -14.65
N SER A 87 -9.44 -24.71 -13.64
CA SER A 87 -9.36 -25.96 -12.85
C SER A 87 -10.62 -26.22 -12.00
N ARG A 88 -11.42 -25.19 -11.75
CA ARG A 88 -12.64 -25.25 -10.93
C ARG A 88 -13.91 -25.42 -11.78
N GLY A 89 -13.78 -25.44 -13.10
CA GLY A 89 -14.90 -25.59 -14.03
C GLY A 89 -15.71 -24.31 -14.25
N ASP A 90 -15.28 -23.17 -13.69
CA ASP A 90 -15.94 -21.87 -13.88
C ASP A 90 -15.73 -21.31 -15.30
N VAL A 91 -14.69 -21.79 -15.99
CA VAL A 91 -14.39 -21.47 -17.38
C VAL A 91 -14.26 -22.77 -18.16
N THR A 92 -15.11 -22.98 -19.16
CA THR A 92 -15.07 -24.16 -20.04
C THR A 92 -13.89 -24.06 -21.02
N THR A 93 -12.72 -24.61 -20.69
CA THR A 93 -11.57 -24.60 -21.61
C THR A 93 -10.75 -25.88 -21.60
N GLU A 94 -10.55 -26.45 -22.79
CA GLU A 94 -9.43 -27.32 -23.15
C GLU A 94 -8.20 -26.44 -23.44
N ARG A 95 -7.42 -26.08 -22.43
CA ARG A 95 -6.22 -25.26 -22.67
C ARG A 95 -5.04 -26.12 -23.13
N THR A 96 -4.59 -25.93 -24.37
CA THR A 96 -3.36 -26.52 -24.89
C THR A 96 -2.15 -25.60 -24.61
N GLY A 97 -1.63 -25.59 -23.37
CA GLY A 97 -0.38 -24.88 -23.05
C GLY A 97 -0.19 -24.41 -21.60
N PRO A 98 1.02 -23.94 -21.24
CA PRO A 98 1.32 -23.39 -19.91
C PRO A 98 0.60 -22.02 -19.71
N PRO A 99 0.32 -21.63 -18.45
CA PRO A 99 -0.36 -20.37 -18.16
C PRO A 99 0.48 -19.16 -18.59
N ARG A 100 -0.17 -18.17 -19.22
CA ARG A 100 0.47 -16.97 -19.74
C ARG A 100 0.40 -15.82 -18.72
N PRO A 101 1.50 -15.12 -18.42
CA PRO A 101 1.46 -13.90 -17.61
C PRO A 101 0.79 -12.75 -18.38
N ALA A 102 0.10 -11.87 -17.65
CA ALA A 102 -0.47 -10.64 -18.20
C ALA A 102 0.62 -9.72 -18.78
N ALA A 103 0.38 -9.18 -19.97
CA ALA A 103 1.20 -8.12 -20.55
C ALA A 103 0.80 -6.73 -20.02
N LEU A 104 -0.47 -6.51 -19.72
CA LEU A 104 -0.98 -5.28 -19.12
C LEU A 104 -0.67 -5.26 -17.61
N LEU A 105 -0.09 -4.16 -17.17
CA LEU A 105 0.20 -3.87 -15.78
C LEU A 105 -0.61 -2.65 -15.39
N VAL A 106 -1.45 -2.76 -14.37
CA VAL A 106 -2.38 -1.70 -13.97
C VAL A 106 -2.00 -1.19 -12.58
N ASP A 107 -2.03 0.12 -12.41
CA ASP A 107 -1.88 0.76 -11.10
C ASP A 107 -3.24 1.10 -10.49
N SER A 108 -3.27 1.20 -9.15
CA SER A 108 -4.46 1.63 -8.42
C SER A 108 -4.80 3.08 -8.75
N LEU A 109 -6.09 3.40 -8.87
CA LEU A 109 -6.57 4.75 -9.16
C LEU A 109 -6.82 5.50 -7.86
N ARG A 110 -6.30 6.73 -7.78
CA ARG A 110 -6.30 7.57 -6.58
C ARG A 110 -6.67 9.00 -6.93
N PHE A 111 -7.01 9.79 -5.93
CA PHE A 111 -7.17 11.23 -6.14
C PHE A 111 -5.89 11.83 -6.77
N PRO A 112 -6.03 12.83 -7.67
CA PRO A 112 -4.90 13.51 -8.29
C PRO A 112 -3.86 13.99 -7.27
N VAL A 113 -2.57 13.93 -7.63
CA VAL A 113 -1.47 14.28 -6.71
C VAL A 113 -1.60 15.70 -6.14
N PRO A 114 -1.92 16.74 -6.94
CA PRO A 114 -2.14 18.09 -6.41
C PRO A 114 -3.24 18.10 -5.34
N LEU A 115 -4.35 17.41 -5.60
CA LEU A 115 -5.47 17.31 -4.69
C LEU A 115 -5.11 16.55 -3.40
N ARG A 116 -4.41 15.42 -3.48
CA ARG A 116 -3.98 14.68 -2.29
C ARG A 116 -3.05 15.51 -1.41
N ARG A 117 -2.11 16.24 -2.00
CA ARG A 117 -1.23 17.17 -1.27
C ARG A 117 -2.03 18.24 -0.53
N LEU A 118 -3.05 18.79 -1.18
CA LEU A 118 -3.92 19.81 -0.61
C LEU A 118 -4.80 19.29 0.54
N LEU A 119 -5.27 18.04 0.44
CA LEU A 119 -6.15 17.40 1.43
C LEU A 119 -5.40 16.86 2.65
N ARG A 120 -4.10 16.56 2.52
CA ARG A 120 -3.30 15.90 3.56
C ARG A 120 -3.42 16.52 4.94
N ASP A 121 -3.37 17.85 5.01
CA ASP A 121 -3.38 18.60 6.27
C ASP A 121 -4.79 19.11 6.64
N LYS A 122 -5.83 18.59 5.98
CA LYS A 122 -7.23 19.00 6.12
C LYS A 122 -8.12 17.80 6.49
N PRO A 123 -8.06 17.31 7.75
CA PRO A 123 -8.75 16.08 8.16
C PRO A 123 -10.26 16.12 7.91
N GLN A 124 -10.90 17.29 8.02
CA GLN A 124 -12.34 17.45 7.76
C GLN A 124 -12.71 17.13 6.30
N LEU A 125 -11.85 17.50 5.33
CA LEU A 125 -12.08 17.20 3.92
C LEU A 125 -11.77 15.73 3.57
N VAL A 126 -10.77 15.14 4.23
CA VAL A 126 -10.47 13.71 4.12
C VAL A 126 -11.63 12.87 4.68
N GLU A 127 -12.15 13.23 5.85
CA GLU A 127 -13.36 12.63 6.43
C GLU A 127 -14.56 12.78 5.50
N ALA A 128 -14.72 13.95 4.87
CA ALA A 128 -15.81 14.25 3.96
C ALA A 128 -15.77 13.42 2.66
N ALA A 129 -14.66 12.77 2.31
CA ALA A 129 -14.59 11.88 1.14
C ALA A 129 -15.49 10.64 1.26
N VAL A 130 -15.94 10.32 2.49
CA VAL A 130 -16.84 9.21 2.78
C VAL A 130 -18.05 9.66 3.61
N PHE A 131 -19.05 8.79 3.73
CA PHE A 131 -20.17 8.96 4.66
C PHE A 131 -20.77 7.62 5.07
N LEU A 132 -21.51 7.60 6.18
CA LEU A 132 -22.23 6.41 6.62
C LEU A 132 -23.64 6.38 6.01
N LYS A 133 -23.92 5.31 5.29
CA LYS A 133 -25.23 5.00 4.73
C LYS A 133 -25.92 3.93 5.58
N PRO A 134 -27.02 4.24 6.28
CA PRO A 134 -27.83 3.23 6.94
C PRO A 134 -28.50 2.34 5.88
N GLY A 135 -28.64 1.06 6.18
CA GLY A 135 -29.30 0.10 5.32
C GLY A 135 -30.06 -0.95 6.12
N VAL A 136 -31.14 -1.46 5.52
CA VAL A 136 -31.91 -2.60 6.01
C VAL A 136 -32.03 -3.64 4.90
N LYS A 137 -32.38 -4.88 5.25
CA LYS A 137 -32.85 -5.86 4.27
C LYS A 137 -34.38 -5.74 4.23
N VAL A 138 -34.94 -5.68 3.02
CA VAL A 138 -36.40 -5.65 2.82
C VAL A 138 -36.86 -7.08 2.57
N ASP A 139 -37.81 -7.53 3.36
CA ASP A 139 -38.47 -8.80 3.16
C ASP A 139 -39.32 -8.74 1.88
N ALA A 140 -39.11 -9.71 0.99
CA ALA A 140 -39.70 -9.68 -0.35
C ALA A 140 -41.21 -9.94 -0.35
N VAL A 141 -41.75 -10.58 0.70
CA VAL A 141 -43.18 -10.93 0.79
C VAL A 141 -43.97 -9.81 1.45
N SER A 142 -43.53 -9.33 2.61
CA SER A 142 -44.22 -8.31 3.39
C SER A 142 -43.90 -6.87 2.97
N GLY A 143 -42.79 -6.66 2.26
CA GLY A 143 -42.27 -5.32 1.92
C GLY A 143 -41.74 -4.53 3.12
N ARG A 144 -41.67 -5.15 4.31
CA ARG A 144 -41.16 -4.53 5.54
C ARG A 144 -39.66 -4.75 5.69
N ALA A 145 -39.02 -3.94 6.53
CA ALA A 145 -37.65 -4.21 6.94
C ALA A 145 -37.62 -5.53 7.74
N GLU A 146 -36.69 -6.41 7.39
CA GLU A 146 -36.46 -7.67 8.11
C GLU A 146 -35.83 -7.38 9.48
N ASP A 147 -36.26 -8.13 10.49
CA ASP A 147 -35.74 -7.99 11.85
C ASP A 147 -34.22 -8.17 11.90
N ARG A 148 -33.55 -7.36 12.72
CA ARG A 148 -32.09 -7.39 12.94
C ARG A 148 -31.26 -7.24 11.65
N SER A 149 -31.79 -6.55 10.65
CA SER A 149 -31.10 -6.30 9.37
C SER A 149 -30.50 -4.90 9.21
N PHE A 150 -30.68 -4.04 10.23
CA PHE A 150 -30.13 -2.69 10.27
C PHE A 150 -28.60 -2.72 10.32
N ARG A 151 -27.96 -1.94 9.46
CA ARG A 151 -26.50 -1.88 9.32
C ARG A 151 -26.06 -0.51 8.80
N PHE A 152 -24.83 -0.14 9.11
CA PHE A 152 -24.16 1.04 8.59
C PHE A 152 -23.04 0.65 7.63
N GLU A 153 -23.08 1.26 6.45
CA GLU A 153 -22.10 1.02 5.40
C GLU A 153 -21.42 2.33 5.07
N GLU A 154 -20.10 2.34 5.12
CA GLU A 154 -19.35 3.49 4.64
C GLU A 154 -19.40 3.53 3.12
N MET A 155 -19.68 4.69 2.54
CA MET A 155 -19.73 4.93 1.10
C MET A 155 -18.78 6.06 0.76
N ALA A 156 -17.96 5.87 -0.26
CA ALA A 156 -17.18 6.95 -0.85
C ALA A 156 -18.09 7.79 -1.76
N ARG A 157 -17.88 9.11 -1.73
CA ARG A 157 -18.72 10.04 -2.49
C ARG A 157 -18.47 9.98 -3.98
N GLY A 158 -19.56 10.04 -4.75
CA GLY A 158 -19.52 10.27 -6.21
C GLY A 158 -19.12 11.72 -6.55
N GLY A 159 -19.09 12.05 -7.84
CA GLY A 159 -18.68 13.37 -8.33
C GLY A 159 -17.18 13.61 -8.25
N THR A 160 -16.39 12.55 -8.05
CA THR A 160 -14.93 12.61 -7.91
C THR A 160 -14.24 11.94 -9.10
N VAL A 161 -12.97 12.30 -9.32
CA VAL A 161 -12.13 11.73 -10.37
C VAL A 161 -10.92 11.07 -9.73
N LEU A 162 -10.66 9.82 -10.12
CA LEU A 162 -9.49 9.08 -9.71
C LEU A 162 -8.59 8.84 -10.92
N ILE A 163 -7.29 9.05 -10.77
CA ILE A 163 -6.30 8.90 -11.83
C ILE A 163 -5.30 7.80 -11.51
N GLY A 164 -4.75 7.20 -12.55
CA GLY A 164 -3.70 6.19 -12.46
C GLY A 164 -3.05 5.96 -13.82
N GLN A 165 -2.34 4.85 -13.95
CA GLN A 165 -1.67 4.49 -15.20
C GLN A 165 -1.75 2.98 -15.42
N ALA A 166 -1.76 2.57 -16.69
CA ALA A 166 -1.42 1.22 -17.09
C ALA A 166 -0.18 1.25 -17.98
N GLU A 167 0.55 0.14 -18.04
CA GLU A 167 1.67 -0.02 -18.98
C GLU A 167 1.63 -1.41 -19.61
N LEU A 168 1.97 -1.50 -20.90
CA LEU A 168 2.28 -2.79 -21.52
C LEU A 168 3.73 -3.17 -21.17
N SER A 169 3.90 -4.37 -20.62
CA SER A 169 5.19 -4.87 -20.13
C SER A 169 6.26 -4.85 -21.23
N ASP A 170 7.46 -4.44 -20.83
CA ASP A 170 8.72 -4.53 -21.57
C ASP A 170 9.10 -5.94 -22.04
N ARG A 171 8.39 -6.98 -21.58
CA ARG A 171 8.61 -8.37 -21.96
C ARG A 171 8.17 -8.70 -23.38
N THR A 172 7.43 -7.79 -24.02
CA THR A 172 6.87 -8.00 -25.36
C THR A 172 7.14 -6.80 -26.22
N LEU A 173 8.02 -6.98 -27.20
CA LEU A 173 8.16 -6.05 -28.31
C LEU A 173 6.92 -6.23 -29.18
N LEU A 174 6.06 -5.22 -29.20
CA LEU A 174 4.92 -5.14 -30.11
C LEU A 174 5.31 -4.28 -31.31
N ASP A 175 4.94 -4.74 -32.51
CA ASP A 175 4.99 -3.91 -33.71
C ASP A 175 3.85 -2.87 -33.73
N GLY A 176 3.77 -2.06 -34.78
CA GLY A 176 2.77 -0.99 -34.89
C GLY A 176 1.33 -1.50 -34.94
N GLU A 177 1.08 -2.59 -35.66
CA GLU A 177 -0.25 -3.18 -35.81
C GLU A 177 -0.71 -3.85 -34.51
N GLN A 178 0.19 -4.57 -33.84
CA GLN A 178 -0.05 -5.16 -32.53
C GLN A 178 -0.32 -4.11 -31.45
N LYS A 179 0.36 -2.96 -31.50
CA LYS A 179 0.08 -1.82 -30.61
C LYS A 179 -1.31 -1.23 -30.87
N ALA A 180 -1.70 -1.08 -32.14
CA ALA A 180 -3.04 -0.62 -32.52
C ALA A 180 -4.12 -1.59 -32.04
N CYS A 181 -3.94 -2.89 -32.30
CA CYS A 181 -4.85 -3.94 -31.82
C CYS A 181 -5.03 -3.91 -30.30
N ALA A 182 -3.92 -3.82 -29.55
CA ALA A 182 -3.97 -3.71 -28.09
C ALA A 182 -4.70 -2.44 -27.65
N GLY A 183 -4.40 -1.29 -28.26
CA GLY A 183 -5.05 -0.01 -27.96
C GLY A 183 -6.56 -0.06 -28.18
N ALA A 184 -6.98 -0.56 -29.34
CA ALA A 184 -8.38 -0.62 -29.73
C ALA A 184 -9.21 -1.53 -28.80
N LEU A 185 -8.68 -2.70 -28.43
CA LEU A 185 -9.34 -3.60 -27.47
C LEU A 185 -9.45 -2.97 -26.07
N LEU A 186 -8.41 -2.27 -25.62
CA LEU A 186 -8.40 -1.61 -24.32
C LEU A 186 -9.39 -0.44 -24.26
N ASP A 187 -9.50 0.36 -25.34
CA ASP A 187 -10.49 1.44 -25.47
C ASP A 187 -11.93 0.90 -25.47
N ALA A 188 -12.20 -0.10 -26.33
CA ALA A 188 -13.52 -0.72 -26.42
C ALA A 188 -13.95 -1.30 -25.07
N ALA A 189 -13.03 -2.00 -24.38
CA ALA A 189 -13.29 -2.54 -23.06
C ALA A 189 -13.52 -1.43 -22.01
N ALA A 190 -12.74 -0.35 -22.03
CA ALA A 190 -12.89 0.75 -21.07
C ALA A 190 -14.25 1.44 -21.18
N ARG A 191 -14.77 1.59 -22.40
CA ARG A 191 -16.12 2.14 -22.67
C ARG A 191 -17.26 1.30 -22.11
N LEU A 192 -17.05 -0.02 -21.96
CA LEU A 192 -18.03 -0.93 -21.35
C LEU A 192 -17.93 -0.98 -19.81
N VAL A 193 -16.96 -0.30 -19.20
CA VAL A 193 -16.87 -0.19 -17.74
C VAL A 193 -17.84 0.89 -17.25
N GLU A 194 -19.03 0.46 -16.83
CA GLU A 194 -20.09 1.38 -16.36
C GLU A 194 -20.23 1.45 -14.84
N SER A 195 -19.63 0.51 -14.10
CA SER A 195 -19.70 0.49 -12.64
C SER A 195 -18.55 -0.22 -11.93
N VAL A 196 -18.23 0.22 -10.71
CA VAL A 196 -17.17 -0.30 -9.85
C VAL A 196 -17.67 -0.61 -8.44
N GLY A 197 -16.97 -1.51 -7.74
CA GLY A 197 -17.25 -1.79 -6.33
C GLY A 197 -18.48 -2.67 -6.10
N ARG A 198 -19.02 -2.63 -4.88
CA ARG A 198 -20.19 -3.44 -4.47
C ARG A 198 -21.49 -2.75 -4.88
N ARG A 199 -22.57 -3.54 -4.98
CA ARG A 199 -23.95 -3.05 -5.21
C ARG A 199 -24.14 -2.31 -6.54
N ARG A 200 -23.35 -2.65 -7.55
CA ARG A 200 -23.47 -2.17 -8.95
C ARG A 200 -24.92 -2.22 -9.46
N ARG A 201 -25.61 -3.34 -9.23
CA ARG A 201 -27.02 -3.56 -9.60
C ARG A 201 -28.05 -2.76 -8.79
N ARG A 202 -27.64 -2.09 -7.71
CA ARG A 202 -28.50 -1.23 -6.87
C ARG A 202 -28.16 0.25 -7.05
N GLY A 203 -27.50 0.60 -8.16
CA GLY A 203 -27.20 1.98 -8.54
C GLY A 203 -25.95 2.59 -7.88
N ALA A 204 -25.20 1.83 -7.08
CA ALA A 204 -23.93 2.31 -6.53
C ALA A 204 -22.77 2.08 -7.51
N GLY A 205 -21.78 2.95 -7.46
CA GLY A 205 -20.53 2.77 -8.19
C GLY A 205 -20.57 3.06 -9.68
N ARG A 206 -21.59 3.74 -10.22
CA ARG A 206 -21.61 4.21 -11.61
C ARG A 206 -20.35 5.01 -11.92
N CYS A 207 -19.68 4.67 -13.02
CA CYS A 207 -18.43 5.30 -13.41
C CYS A 207 -18.26 5.36 -14.93
N ARG A 208 -17.25 6.12 -15.37
CA ARG A 208 -16.70 6.10 -16.73
C ARG A 208 -15.18 5.94 -16.64
N LEU A 209 -14.62 4.99 -17.38
CA LEU A 209 -13.18 4.80 -17.51
C LEU A 209 -12.70 5.36 -18.85
N ASP A 210 -11.82 6.35 -18.78
CA ASP A 210 -11.17 6.96 -19.93
C ASP A 210 -9.68 6.54 -19.94
N VAL A 211 -9.17 6.16 -21.13
CA VAL A 211 -7.79 5.68 -21.31
C VAL A 211 -7.08 6.60 -22.30
N GLY A 212 -6.00 7.25 -21.85
CA GLY A 212 -5.22 8.18 -22.65
C GLY A 212 -4.10 7.50 -23.44
N ALA A 213 -3.55 8.23 -24.41
CA ALA A 213 -2.36 7.85 -25.18
C ALA A 213 -2.45 6.48 -25.88
N LEU A 214 -3.65 6.08 -26.29
CA LEU A 214 -3.86 4.84 -27.02
C LEU A 214 -3.38 4.97 -28.48
N PRO A 215 -2.68 3.95 -29.02
CA PRO A 215 -2.25 3.96 -30.42
C PRO A 215 -3.40 3.93 -31.45
N ALA A 216 -4.54 3.36 -31.07
CA ALA A 216 -5.76 3.32 -31.86
C ALA A 216 -6.97 3.25 -30.91
N ASP A 217 -8.11 3.78 -31.35
CA ASP A 217 -9.38 3.69 -30.63
C ASP A 217 -10.19 2.46 -31.08
N TRP A 218 -11.35 2.24 -30.46
CA TRP A 218 -12.22 1.11 -30.77
C TRP A 218 -12.64 1.00 -32.25
N ARG A 219 -12.63 2.09 -33.04
CA ARG A 219 -13.05 2.07 -34.45
C ARG A 219 -12.12 1.24 -35.32
N TRP A 220 -10.87 1.08 -34.91
CA TRP A 220 -9.92 0.20 -35.58
C TRP A 220 -10.46 -1.25 -35.68
N LEU A 221 -11.26 -1.70 -34.71
CA LEU A 221 -11.90 -3.02 -34.70
C LEU A 221 -12.98 -3.17 -35.79
N GLU A 222 -13.59 -2.07 -36.25
CA GLU A 222 -14.59 -2.11 -37.33
C GLU A 222 -13.93 -2.44 -38.67
N GLU A 223 -12.72 -1.93 -38.88
CA GLU A 223 -11.92 -2.12 -40.10
C GLU A 223 -11.15 -3.45 -40.11
N HIS A 224 -10.86 -4.02 -38.93
CA HIS A 224 -10.03 -5.22 -38.77
C HIS A 224 -10.83 -6.36 -38.14
N ARG A 225 -11.50 -7.18 -38.96
CA ARG A 225 -12.31 -8.32 -38.48
C ARG A 225 -11.49 -9.47 -37.89
N THR A 226 -10.20 -9.55 -38.22
CA THR A 226 -9.27 -10.57 -37.73
C THR A 226 -8.10 -9.91 -37.03
N PRO A 227 -7.72 -10.38 -35.83
CA PRO A 227 -6.60 -9.78 -35.10
C PRO A 227 -5.25 -10.20 -35.71
N PRO A 228 -4.21 -9.36 -35.59
CA PRO A 228 -2.84 -9.80 -35.83
C PRO A 228 -2.47 -10.94 -34.87
N PRO A 229 -1.48 -11.79 -35.22
CA PRO A 229 -1.04 -12.86 -34.32
C PRO A 229 -0.53 -12.27 -33.01
N VAL A 230 -0.97 -12.85 -31.89
CA VAL A 230 -0.42 -12.50 -30.58
C VAL A 230 1.09 -12.79 -30.55
N PRO A 231 1.90 -11.96 -29.88
CA PRO A 231 3.31 -12.26 -29.70
C PRO A 231 3.46 -13.67 -29.11
N PRO A 232 4.48 -14.46 -29.51
CA PRO A 232 4.69 -15.77 -28.92
C PRO A 232 4.89 -15.62 -27.42
N ALA A 233 4.24 -16.49 -26.62
CA ALA A 233 4.63 -16.65 -25.22
C ALA A 233 6.13 -16.97 -25.23
N ALA A 234 6.95 -16.15 -24.54
CA ALA A 234 8.41 -16.16 -24.59
C ALA A 234 8.98 -17.47 -25.13
N GLY A 235 9.64 -17.41 -26.30
CA GLY A 235 10.03 -18.55 -27.13
C GLY A 235 10.76 -19.68 -26.40
N PRO A 236 11.10 -20.79 -27.10
CA PRO A 236 11.73 -21.96 -26.48
C PRO A 236 12.83 -21.50 -25.52
N THR A 237 12.78 -22.03 -24.28
CA THR A 237 13.76 -21.69 -23.25
C THR A 237 15.13 -21.76 -23.90
N PRO A 238 15.92 -20.66 -23.94
CA PRO A 238 17.25 -20.74 -24.49
C PRO A 238 17.93 -21.92 -23.81
N THR A 239 18.41 -22.90 -24.58
CA THR A 239 19.22 -23.98 -24.02
C THR A 239 20.31 -23.29 -23.22
N PRO A 240 20.42 -23.53 -21.90
CA PRO A 240 21.40 -22.83 -21.09
C PRO A 240 22.76 -23.06 -21.73
N ALA A 241 23.42 -21.98 -22.16
CA ALA A 241 24.77 -22.09 -22.67
C ALA A 241 25.61 -22.84 -21.62
N ALA A 242 26.36 -23.84 -22.09
CA ALA A 242 27.25 -24.62 -21.26
C ALA A 242 28.12 -23.68 -20.42
N LEU A 243 28.35 -24.05 -19.16
CA LEU A 243 29.28 -23.29 -18.34
C LEU A 243 30.65 -23.33 -19.01
N PRO A 244 31.31 -22.18 -19.22
CA PRO A 244 32.66 -22.17 -19.75
C PRO A 244 33.58 -22.93 -18.80
N ALA A 245 34.57 -23.64 -19.36
CA ALA A 245 35.56 -24.35 -18.57
C ALA A 245 36.23 -23.40 -17.55
N PRO A 246 36.57 -23.89 -16.34
CA PRO A 246 37.33 -23.11 -15.38
C PRO A 246 38.60 -22.57 -16.04
N ARG A 247 38.81 -21.25 -15.99
CA ARG A 247 40.04 -20.63 -16.48
C ARG A 247 40.98 -20.39 -15.30
N PRO A 248 42.28 -20.72 -15.40
CA PRO A 248 43.26 -20.36 -14.38
C PRO A 248 43.23 -18.85 -14.11
N GLY A 249 43.27 -18.44 -12.85
CA GLY A 249 43.27 -17.02 -12.43
C GLY A 249 41.91 -16.30 -12.50
N ARG A 250 40.84 -16.96 -12.96
CA ARG A 250 39.48 -16.36 -12.99
C ARG A 250 38.94 -16.08 -11.60
N ASP A 251 39.23 -16.97 -10.63
CA ASP A 251 38.82 -16.80 -9.24
C ASP A 251 39.56 -15.68 -8.51
N ASP A 252 40.69 -15.23 -9.06
CA ASP A 252 41.51 -14.14 -8.52
C ASP A 252 41.10 -12.76 -9.05
N ALA A 253 40.28 -12.71 -10.11
CA ALA A 253 39.80 -11.45 -10.66
C ALA A 253 38.99 -10.66 -9.62
N PRO A 254 39.24 -9.34 -9.45
CA PRO A 254 38.51 -8.54 -8.45
C PRO A 254 37.03 -8.45 -8.77
N TRP A 255 36.22 -8.14 -7.76
CA TRP A 255 34.79 -7.89 -7.92
C TRP A 255 34.52 -6.41 -8.25
N GLU A 256 33.81 -6.17 -9.33
CA GLU A 256 33.14 -4.89 -9.60
C GLU A 256 31.77 -4.90 -8.93
N ILE A 257 31.40 -3.80 -8.27
CA ILE A 257 30.18 -3.73 -7.45
C ILE A 257 29.31 -2.56 -7.90
N ALA A 258 28.00 -2.77 -7.88
CA ALA A 258 26.97 -1.75 -7.91
C ALA A 258 26.13 -1.81 -6.63
N ASP A 259 26.12 -0.73 -5.85
CA ASP A 259 25.15 -0.51 -4.79
C ASP A 259 23.82 -0.11 -5.41
N LEU A 260 22.76 -0.82 -5.06
CA LEU A 260 21.40 -0.54 -5.47
C LEU A 260 20.66 0.12 -4.31
N ARG A 261 20.04 1.27 -4.58
CA ARG A 261 19.01 1.87 -3.73
C ARG A 261 17.65 1.72 -4.41
N LEU A 262 16.74 1.01 -3.75
CA LEU A 262 15.42 0.65 -4.25
C LEU A 262 14.35 1.39 -3.43
N ILE A 263 13.63 2.31 -4.05
CA ILE A 263 12.50 3.03 -3.41
C ILE A 263 11.20 2.38 -3.89
N LEU A 264 10.47 1.76 -2.97
CA LEU A 264 9.19 1.13 -3.31
C LEU A 264 8.12 2.20 -3.56
N ARG A 265 7.63 2.31 -4.79
CA ARG A 265 6.52 3.20 -5.14
C ARG A 265 5.16 2.57 -4.88
N ARG A 266 5.12 1.25 -4.85
CA ARG A 266 3.94 0.44 -4.51
C ARG A 266 4.35 -0.66 -3.54
N PRO A 267 3.39 -1.19 -2.73
CA PRO A 267 3.70 -2.31 -1.85
C PRO A 267 4.27 -3.48 -2.64
N LEU A 268 5.19 -4.25 -2.04
CA LEU A 268 5.90 -5.34 -2.71
C LEU A 268 5.67 -6.65 -1.95
N ILE A 269 5.24 -7.69 -2.67
CA ILE A 269 5.09 -9.03 -2.10
C ILE A 269 6.34 -9.85 -2.45
N ALA A 270 7.26 -9.97 -1.49
CA ALA A 270 8.44 -10.81 -1.56
C ALA A 270 8.08 -12.22 -1.07
N PRO A 271 7.85 -13.20 -1.96
CA PRO A 271 7.05 -14.38 -1.64
C PRO A 271 7.65 -15.25 -0.53
N GLU A 272 7.07 -15.28 0.67
CA GLU A 272 7.52 -16.14 1.76
C GLU A 272 6.80 -17.49 1.75
N ARG A 273 5.53 -17.49 2.14
CA ARG A 273 4.65 -18.65 2.23
C ARG A 273 3.18 -18.22 2.14
N LYS A 274 2.29 -19.18 1.94
CA LYS A 274 0.83 -18.99 2.05
C LYS A 274 0.32 -19.72 3.28
N VAL A 275 -0.46 -19.06 4.12
CA VAL A 275 -1.06 -19.63 5.35
C VAL A 275 -2.56 -19.38 5.30
N GLY A 276 -3.36 -20.42 5.09
CA GLY A 276 -4.79 -20.26 4.88
C GLY A 276 -5.09 -19.39 3.66
N ASN A 277 -5.81 -18.28 3.87
CA ASN A 277 -6.11 -17.26 2.85
C ASN A 277 -5.15 -16.06 2.86
N GLU A 278 -4.07 -16.14 3.64
CA GLU A 278 -3.05 -15.10 3.73
C GLU A 278 -1.82 -15.48 2.90
N VAL A 279 -1.30 -14.53 2.13
CA VAL A 279 -0.04 -14.66 1.40
C VAL A 279 0.96 -13.71 2.03
N ARG A 280 1.99 -14.29 2.66
CA ARG A 280 2.99 -13.55 3.43
C ARG A 280 4.17 -13.12 2.59
N SER A 281 4.67 -11.92 2.89
CA SER A 281 5.91 -11.41 2.35
C SER A 281 7.03 -11.55 3.37
N ARG A 282 8.24 -11.85 2.89
CA ARG A 282 9.46 -11.64 3.67
C ARG A 282 9.63 -10.15 3.99
N THR A 283 10.41 -9.88 5.03
CA THR A 283 10.86 -8.52 5.42
C THR A 283 12.03 -8.00 4.58
N TYR A 284 12.43 -8.74 3.54
CA TYR A 284 13.45 -8.37 2.57
C TYR A 284 13.10 -8.93 1.18
N VAL A 285 13.76 -8.42 0.15
CA VAL A 285 13.62 -8.96 -1.23
C VAL A 285 14.81 -9.87 -1.53
N PRO A 286 14.61 -11.19 -1.70
CA PRO A 286 15.69 -12.10 -2.01
C PRO A 286 16.39 -11.79 -3.33
N GLY A 287 17.69 -12.09 -3.43
CA GLY A 287 18.45 -11.92 -4.68
C GLY A 287 17.81 -12.62 -5.87
N PHE A 288 17.22 -13.82 -5.70
CA PHE A 288 16.50 -14.52 -6.78
C PHE A 288 15.27 -13.80 -7.31
N VAL A 289 14.62 -12.95 -6.50
CA VAL A 289 13.48 -12.13 -6.93
C VAL A 289 13.97 -10.97 -7.81
N MET A 290 15.15 -10.43 -7.52
CA MET A 290 15.78 -9.36 -8.29
C MET A 290 16.54 -9.86 -9.53
N LEU A 291 17.06 -11.08 -9.51
CA LEU A 291 17.88 -11.66 -10.58
C LEU A 291 17.27 -11.49 -11.98
N PRO A 292 15.97 -11.78 -12.21
CA PRO A 292 15.38 -11.53 -13.52
C PRO A 292 15.42 -10.06 -13.95
N ALA A 293 15.23 -9.11 -13.02
CA ALA A 293 15.29 -7.68 -13.32
C ALA A 293 16.74 -7.25 -13.64
N VAL A 294 17.70 -7.69 -12.84
CA VAL A 294 19.14 -7.43 -13.08
C VAL A 294 19.57 -7.95 -14.46
N LEU A 295 19.28 -9.22 -14.79
CA LEU A 295 19.67 -9.80 -16.08
C LEU A 295 19.02 -9.07 -17.27
N ARG A 296 17.77 -8.61 -17.13
CA ARG A 296 17.10 -7.82 -18.16
C ARG A 296 17.77 -6.46 -18.35
N SER A 297 18.03 -5.75 -17.26
CA SER A 297 18.68 -4.42 -17.27
C SER A 297 20.10 -4.48 -17.86
N LEU A 298 20.85 -5.54 -17.55
CA LEU A 298 22.18 -5.79 -18.13
C LEU A 298 22.12 -6.19 -19.61
N SER A 299 21.00 -6.78 -20.07
CA SER A 299 20.74 -7.26 -21.44
C SER A 299 21.97 -7.88 -22.11
N SER A 300 22.64 -8.78 -21.39
CA SER A 300 23.87 -9.46 -21.83
C SER A 300 23.76 -10.96 -21.59
N PRO A 301 24.00 -11.82 -22.60
CA PRO A 301 24.10 -13.27 -22.40
C PRO A 301 25.17 -13.65 -21.36
N ASP A 302 26.28 -12.90 -21.31
CA ASP A 302 27.39 -13.15 -20.39
C ASP A 302 26.96 -12.99 -18.93
N ALA A 303 26.04 -12.08 -18.64
CA ALA A 303 25.51 -11.91 -17.28
C ALA A 303 24.77 -13.17 -16.80
N ALA A 304 24.00 -13.82 -17.69
CA ALA A 304 23.28 -15.04 -17.37
C ALA A 304 24.23 -16.23 -17.18
N VAL A 305 25.31 -16.31 -17.96
CA VAL A 305 26.38 -17.31 -17.78
C VAL A 305 27.11 -17.08 -16.46
N ALA A 306 27.50 -15.83 -16.17
CA ALA A 306 28.18 -15.44 -14.93
C ALA A 306 27.35 -15.76 -13.69
N ALA A 307 26.04 -15.51 -13.72
CA ALA A 307 25.14 -15.88 -12.62
C ALA A 307 25.13 -17.40 -12.38
N ARG A 308 25.11 -18.22 -13.43
CA ARG A 308 25.19 -19.69 -13.28
C ARG A 308 26.56 -20.17 -12.81
N ALA A 309 27.63 -19.47 -13.19
CA ALA A 309 29.01 -19.78 -12.79
C ALA A 309 29.33 -19.31 -11.36
N GLY A 310 28.50 -18.44 -10.75
CA GLY A 310 28.78 -17.82 -9.46
C GLY A 310 29.70 -16.60 -9.55
N ASP A 311 29.89 -16.04 -10.74
CA ASP A 311 30.69 -14.83 -11.02
C ASP A 311 29.83 -13.55 -11.10
N LEU A 312 28.52 -13.71 -10.91
CA LEU A 312 27.57 -12.62 -10.68
C LEU A 312 26.78 -12.96 -9.42
N VAL A 313 26.82 -12.07 -8.42
CA VAL A 313 26.15 -12.19 -7.14
C VAL A 313 25.18 -11.04 -6.96
N ILE A 314 23.98 -11.33 -6.45
CA ILE A 314 22.98 -10.32 -6.08
C ILE A 314 22.63 -10.55 -4.63
N THR A 315 22.99 -9.63 -3.74
CA THR A 315 22.63 -9.75 -2.31
C THR A 315 21.13 -9.51 -2.11
N ASN A 316 20.60 -9.91 -0.95
CA ASN A 316 19.23 -9.58 -0.57
C ASN A 316 19.06 -8.05 -0.46
N ALA A 317 17.93 -7.52 -0.93
CA ALA A 317 17.57 -6.13 -0.67
C ALA A 317 16.87 -6.01 0.68
N VAL A 318 17.52 -5.30 1.59
CA VAL A 318 17.14 -5.15 3.00
C VAL A 318 16.96 -3.67 3.32
N VAL A 319 16.28 -3.34 4.43
CA VAL A 319 15.96 -1.95 4.78
C VAL A 319 17.22 -1.08 4.90
N GLU A 320 17.10 0.18 4.47
CA GLU A 320 18.13 1.20 4.67
C GLU A 320 18.20 1.60 6.15
N VAL A 321 19.39 1.55 6.74
CA VAL A 321 19.66 2.00 8.12
C VAL A 321 20.83 2.97 8.07
N ASP A 322 20.65 4.18 8.60
CA ASP A 322 21.62 5.28 8.56
C ASP A 322 22.20 5.54 7.15
N GLY A 323 21.34 5.48 6.13
CA GLY A 323 21.73 5.71 4.73
C GLY A 323 22.58 4.59 4.11
N ARG A 324 22.78 3.46 4.79
CA ARG A 324 23.52 2.28 4.30
C ARG A 324 22.61 1.06 4.22
N GLN A 325 23.13 -0.01 3.60
CA GLN A 325 22.45 -1.31 3.63
C GLN A 325 22.45 -1.83 5.07
N GLY A 326 21.26 -2.04 5.64
CA GLY A 326 21.13 -2.71 6.92
C GLY A 326 21.68 -4.13 6.86
N GLU A 327 22.12 -4.66 8.00
CA GLU A 327 22.59 -6.04 8.11
C GLU A 327 21.68 -6.79 9.08
N PRO A 328 21.27 -8.04 8.82
CA PRO A 328 20.42 -8.79 9.77
C PRO A 328 21.02 -8.77 11.17
N ALA A 329 20.20 -8.46 12.18
CA ALA A 329 20.68 -8.37 13.54
C ALA A 329 21.39 -9.68 13.94
N PRO A 330 22.59 -9.60 14.54
CA PRO A 330 23.26 -10.79 15.07
C PRO A 330 22.33 -11.49 16.08
N LEU A 331 22.16 -12.81 16.02
CA LEU A 331 21.37 -13.55 17.02
C LEU A 331 21.97 -13.47 18.43
N ALA A 332 23.26 -13.12 18.52
CA ALA A 332 23.93 -12.83 19.78
C ALA A 332 23.58 -11.45 20.37
N LEU A 333 23.03 -10.54 19.55
CA LEU A 333 22.67 -9.20 19.98
C LEU A 333 21.24 -9.22 20.54
N VAL A 334 21.09 -8.77 21.78
CA VAL A 334 19.81 -8.71 22.48
C VAL A 334 19.61 -7.35 23.12
N ARG A 335 18.38 -7.01 23.48
CA ARG A 335 18.05 -5.80 24.25
C ARG A 335 17.34 -6.14 25.54
N ARG A 336 17.34 -5.23 26.50
CA ARG A 336 16.52 -5.38 27.71
C ARG A 336 15.03 -5.38 27.35
N LYS A 337 14.31 -6.37 27.85
CA LYS A 337 12.86 -6.49 27.67
C LYS A 337 12.14 -5.35 28.38
N GLY A 338 11.36 -4.57 27.63
CA GLY A 338 10.63 -3.40 28.15
C GLY A 338 11.53 -2.22 28.54
N GLY A 339 12.83 -2.26 28.20
CA GLY A 339 13.76 -1.14 28.37
C GLY A 339 13.80 -0.23 27.13
N ALA A 340 14.61 0.84 27.20
CA ALA A 340 14.92 1.65 26.03
C ALA A 340 15.69 0.84 24.97
N GLU A 341 15.53 1.18 23.69
CA GLU A 341 16.20 0.48 22.57
C GLU A 341 17.74 0.52 22.63
N GLU A 342 18.29 1.43 23.44
CA GLU A 342 19.73 1.64 23.64
C GLU A 342 20.36 0.67 24.65
N GLU A 343 19.57 -0.02 25.47
CA GLU A 343 20.07 -1.04 26.42
C GLU A 343 20.31 -2.37 25.70
N GLN A 344 21.41 -2.44 24.96
CA GLN A 344 21.83 -3.57 24.14
C GLN A 344 22.91 -4.40 24.82
N PHE A 345 22.95 -5.71 24.52
CA PHE A 345 23.97 -6.64 24.99
C PHE A 345 24.40 -7.55 23.85
N ASN A 346 25.70 -7.77 23.70
CA ASN A 346 26.22 -8.80 22.81
C ASN A 346 26.63 -10.04 23.62
N LEU A 347 25.83 -11.09 23.55
CA LEU A 347 26.03 -12.32 24.31
C LEU A 347 27.30 -13.09 23.95
N LEU A 348 28.00 -12.74 22.86
CA LEU A 348 29.34 -13.29 22.56
C LEU A 348 30.48 -12.59 23.33
N ALA A 349 30.21 -11.46 23.97
CA ALA A 349 31.22 -10.59 24.58
C ALA A 349 30.87 -10.11 25.99
N GLU A 350 29.60 -10.21 26.40
CA GLU A 350 29.14 -9.86 27.74
C GLU A 350 27.93 -10.69 28.15
N SER A 351 27.67 -10.76 29.45
CA SER A 351 26.46 -11.36 30.01
C SER A 351 25.61 -10.27 30.65
N PRO A 352 24.28 -10.23 30.42
CA PRO A 352 23.39 -9.35 31.15
C PRO A 352 23.50 -9.58 32.67
N ALA A 353 23.34 -8.52 33.46
CA ALA A 353 23.37 -8.64 34.92
C ALA A 353 22.23 -9.54 35.43
N GLU A 354 22.41 -10.11 36.62
CA GLU A 354 21.40 -10.96 37.25
C GLU A 354 20.05 -10.21 37.39
N GLY A 355 18.95 -10.86 36.97
CA GLY A 355 17.61 -10.27 36.96
C GLY A 355 17.27 -9.43 35.72
N VAL A 356 18.20 -9.22 34.78
CA VAL A 356 17.91 -8.56 33.50
C VAL A 356 17.31 -9.58 32.53
N HIS A 357 16.04 -9.38 32.17
CA HIS A 357 15.40 -10.12 31.09
C HIS A 357 15.68 -9.46 29.76
N THR A 358 16.10 -10.25 28.77
CA THR A 358 16.40 -9.79 27.42
C THR A 358 15.41 -10.35 26.40
N GLU A 359 15.31 -9.66 25.27
CA GLU A 359 14.62 -10.12 24.06
C GLU A 359 15.53 -9.90 22.85
N ASP A 360 15.32 -10.70 21.80
CA ASP A 360 16.11 -10.64 20.57
C ASP A 360 15.63 -9.53 19.63
N PHE A 361 16.45 -9.26 18.62
CA PHE A 361 16.12 -8.35 17.53
C PHE A 361 15.49 -9.11 16.34
N ASP A 362 14.52 -9.99 16.61
CA ASP A 362 13.90 -10.82 15.58
C ASP A 362 13.28 -9.97 14.44
N GLY A 363 13.70 -10.24 13.21
CA GLY A 363 13.27 -9.52 12.02
C GLY A 363 13.79 -8.08 11.88
N LEU A 364 14.71 -7.63 12.74
CA LEU A 364 15.34 -6.31 12.65
C LEU A 364 16.70 -6.34 11.92
N TYR A 365 17.10 -5.17 11.43
CA TYR A 365 18.37 -4.94 10.74
C TYR A 365 19.17 -3.87 11.48
N THR A 366 20.47 -4.11 11.65
CA THR A 366 21.41 -3.20 12.31
C THR A 366 22.05 -2.24 11.30
N GLY A 367 22.30 -1.01 11.73
CA GLY A 367 23.14 -0.05 11.03
C GLY A 367 24.64 -0.32 11.21
N PRO A 368 25.50 0.57 10.68
CA PRO A 368 26.95 0.45 10.84
C PRO A 368 27.36 0.61 12.31
N TYR A 369 28.12 -0.36 12.82
CA TYR A 369 28.62 -0.30 14.20
C TYR A 369 29.73 0.76 14.36
N ARG A 370 29.60 1.57 15.41
CA ARG A 370 30.63 2.51 15.88
C ARG A 370 31.19 2.00 17.21
N PRO A 371 32.52 1.88 17.36
CA PRO A 371 33.13 1.34 18.57
C PRO A 371 32.63 2.01 19.85
N GLY A 372 32.05 1.21 20.76
CA GLY A 372 31.55 1.65 22.06
C GLY A 372 30.14 2.24 22.08
N GLU A 373 29.47 2.37 20.94
CA GLU A 373 28.09 2.89 20.83
C GLU A 373 27.10 1.76 20.50
N PRO A 374 25.87 1.74 21.09
CA PRO A 374 24.80 0.84 20.66
C PRO A 374 24.53 0.95 19.16
N VAL A 375 24.11 -0.15 18.52
CA VAL A 375 23.79 -0.13 17.09
C VAL A 375 22.38 0.39 16.86
N SER A 376 22.21 1.23 15.84
CA SER A 376 20.88 1.57 15.33
C SER A 376 20.21 0.33 14.76
N VAL A 377 18.89 0.23 14.95
CA VAL A 377 18.08 -0.87 14.43
C VAL A 377 16.88 -0.34 13.66
N ALA A 378 16.48 -1.06 12.63
CA ALA A 378 15.26 -0.76 11.88
C ALA A 378 14.53 -2.04 11.48
N SER A 379 13.21 -1.95 11.36
CA SER A 379 12.37 -3.02 10.84
C SER A 379 11.87 -2.68 9.44
N CYS A 380 11.56 -3.72 8.67
CA CYS A 380 10.91 -3.55 7.38
C CYS A 380 9.39 -3.54 7.58
N ARG A 381 8.76 -2.39 7.35
CA ARG A 381 7.31 -2.22 7.56
C ARG A 381 6.50 -3.12 6.62
N ILE A 382 5.60 -3.91 7.19
CA ILE A 382 4.62 -4.72 6.46
C ILE A 382 3.24 -4.06 6.52
N VAL A 383 2.48 -4.13 5.42
CA VAL A 383 1.09 -3.69 5.30
C VAL A 383 0.21 -4.81 4.81
N GLU A 384 -1.04 -4.83 5.27
CA GLU A 384 -2.04 -5.82 4.89
C GLU A 384 -3.03 -5.25 3.89
N ASN A 385 -3.27 -5.97 2.80
CA ASN A 385 -4.23 -5.60 1.78
C ASN A 385 -5.15 -6.77 1.49
N THR A 386 -6.43 -6.60 1.85
CA THR A 386 -7.46 -7.61 1.62
C THR A 386 -8.06 -7.47 0.23
N HIS A 387 -8.28 -8.61 -0.42
CA HIS A 387 -8.83 -8.74 -1.76
C HIS A 387 -9.88 -9.85 -1.78
N ASN A 388 -10.69 -9.87 -2.83
CA ASN A 388 -11.71 -10.89 -3.01
C ASN A 388 -11.84 -11.34 -4.47
N THR A 389 -12.37 -12.55 -4.64
CA THR A 389 -12.86 -13.05 -5.93
C THR A 389 -14.37 -13.17 -5.86
N ILE A 390 -15.05 -12.55 -6.82
CA ILE A 390 -16.53 -12.50 -6.88
C ILE A 390 -17.02 -13.65 -7.77
N GLY A 391 -18.01 -14.41 -7.29
CA GLY A 391 -18.69 -15.41 -8.12
C GLY A 391 -19.72 -14.75 -9.02
N ASP A 392 -19.79 -15.15 -10.29
CA ASP A 392 -20.62 -14.47 -11.28
C ASP A 392 -22.13 -14.66 -11.05
N LEU A 393 -22.53 -15.84 -10.58
CA LEU A 393 -23.95 -16.11 -10.29
C LEU A 393 -24.41 -15.34 -9.05
N GLU A 394 -23.69 -15.45 -7.94
CA GLU A 394 -24.09 -14.84 -6.66
C GLU A 394 -23.68 -13.37 -6.54
N GLN A 395 -22.77 -12.88 -7.39
CA GLN A 395 -22.23 -11.52 -7.39
C GLN A 395 -21.71 -11.09 -6.01
N ARG A 396 -21.09 -12.03 -5.30
CA ARG A 396 -20.47 -11.83 -3.99
C ARG A 396 -19.24 -12.73 -3.86
N PRO A 397 -18.35 -12.48 -2.88
CA PRO A 397 -17.26 -13.39 -2.60
C PRO A 397 -17.80 -14.76 -2.19
N VAL A 398 -17.41 -15.80 -2.94
CA VAL A 398 -17.75 -17.19 -2.60
C VAL A 398 -16.48 -18.03 -2.58
N ARG A 399 -16.36 -18.93 -1.60
CA ARG A 399 -15.18 -19.79 -1.42
C ARG A 399 -14.89 -20.63 -2.67
N ALA A 400 -15.95 -21.01 -3.40
CA ALA A 400 -15.88 -21.79 -4.63
C ALA A 400 -15.01 -21.13 -5.70
N VAL A 401 -14.98 -19.80 -5.83
CA VAL A 401 -14.19 -19.09 -6.86
C VAL A 401 -12.90 -18.46 -6.31
N GLY A 402 -12.70 -18.48 -5.00
CA GLY A 402 -11.48 -17.97 -4.35
C GLY A 402 -11.77 -17.35 -2.97
N GLY A 403 -12.92 -16.70 -2.83
CA GLY A 403 -13.34 -16.06 -1.59
C GLY A 403 -12.51 -14.82 -1.25
N LEU A 404 -12.26 -14.62 0.05
CA LEU A 404 -11.49 -13.51 0.61
C LEU A 404 -10.04 -13.94 0.86
N PHE A 405 -9.07 -13.12 0.48
CA PHE A 405 -7.65 -13.36 0.75
C PHE A 405 -6.89 -12.07 1.07
N THR A 406 -5.80 -12.18 1.81
CA THR A 406 -5.02 -11.01 2.27
C THR A 406 -3.57 -11.13 1.84
N TYR A 407 -3.02 -10.04 1.30
CA TYR A 407 -1.60 -9.88 1.02
C TYR A 407 -0.94 -9.13 2.17
N GLN A 408 0.04 -9.75 2.83
CA GLN A 408 1.03 -9.03 3.63
C GLN A 408 2.18 -8.64 2.69
N ALA A 409 2.40 -7.34 2.51
CA ALA A 409 3.37 -6.79 1.58
C ALA A 409 4.33 -5.83 2.30
N ILE A 410 5.57 -5.72 1.82
CA ILE A 410 6.46 -4.62 2.22
C ILE A 410 5.80 -3.30 1.80
N ALA A 411 5.74 -2.33 2.70
CA ALA A 411 5.05 -1.07 2.50
C ALA A 411 5.60 -0.26 1.31
N ALA A 412 4.73 0.54 0.68
CA ALA A 412 5.20 1.61 -0.19
C ALA A 412 5.98 2.66 0.63
N GLY A 413 6.92 3.35 -0.02
CA GLY A 413 7.83 4.30 0.62
C GLY A 413 9.06 3.67 1.28
N THR A 414 9.06 2.34 1.51
CA THR A 414 10.23 1.64 2.05
C THR A 414 11.42 1.77 1.10
N VAL A 415 12.57 2.10 1.68
CA VAL A 415 13.86 2.13 0.98
C VAL A 415 14.62 0.86 1.31
N LEU A 416 14.96 0.10 0.27
CA LEU A 416 15.77 -1.11 0.37
C LEU A 416 17.13 -0.90 -0.30
N ARG A 417 18.16 -1.60 0.19
CA ARG A 417 19.53 -1.55 -0.33
C ARG A 417 20.01 -2.96 -0.63
N ALA A 418 20.64 -3.13 -1.79
CA ALA A 418 21.25 -4.39 -2.23
C ALA A 418 22.55 -4.11 -2.98
N GLN A 419 23.28 -5.17 -3.32
CA GLN A 419 24.45 -5.09 -4.18
C GLN A 419 24.35 -6.08 -5.33
N VAL A 420 24.79 -5.65 -6.51
CA VAL A 420 25.13 -6.53 -7.62
C VAL A 420 26.64 -6.54 -7.74
N ARG A 421 27.24 -7.73 -7.73
CA ARG A 421 28.69 -7.92 -7.80
C ARG A 421 28.99 -8.78 -9.01
N VAL A 422 29.98 -8.39 -9.80
CA VAL A 422 30.37 -9.11 -11.02
C VAL A 422 31.90 -9.21 -11.05
N ARG A 423 32.44 -10.36 -11.44
CA ARG A 423 33.89 -10.48 -11.67
C ARG A 423 34.35 -9.52 -12.76
N ALA A 424 35.41 -8.76 -12.49
CA ALA A 424 35.98 -7.80 -13.42
C ALA A 424 36.28 -8.44 -14.79
N GLY A 425 35.99 -7.71 -15.86
CA GLY A 425 36.17 -8.18 -17.24
C GLY A 425 35.02 -9.07 -17.78
N THR A 426 34.03 -9.43 -16.96
CA THR A 426 32.86 -10.20 -17.43
C THR A 426 31.87 -9.35 -18.21
N LEU A 427 31.68 -8.10 -17.83
CA LEU A 427 30.75 -7.17 -18.45
C LEU A 427 31.49 -5.93 -18.95
N ARG A 428 30.88 -5.24 -19.92
CA ARG A 428 31.43 -3.98 -20.44
C ARG A 428 31.51 -2.92 -19.32
N PRO A 429 32.56 -2.08 -19.27
CA PRO A 429 32.67 -1.01 -18.31
C PRO A 429 31.42 -0.11 -18.26
N GLY A 430 31.04 0.33 -17.06
CA GLY A 430 29.86 1.17 -16.85
C GLY A 430 28.53 0.41 -16.82
N TRP A 431 28.55 -0.93 -16.77
CA TRP A 431 27.35 -1.77 -16.66
C TRP A 431 26.45 -1.39 -15.48
N GLN A 432 27.02 -0.83 -14.41
CA GLN A 432 26.30 -0.41 -13.21
C GLN A 432 25.20 0.60 -13.55
N LYS A 433 25.46 1.56 -14.45
CA LYS A 433 24.48 2.58 -14.87
C LYS A 433 23.24 1.97 -15.52
N ARG A 434 23.37 0.79 -16.14
CA ARG A 434 22.25 0.10 -16.79
C ARG A 434 21.25 -0.48 -15.79
N LEU A 435 21.63 -0.64 -14.53
CA LEU A 435 20.74 -1.12 -13.48
C LEU A 435 19.78 -0.03 -12.97
N THR A 436 20.10 1.24 -13.16
CA THR A 436 19.23 2.37 -12.81
C THR A 436 17.98 2.38 -13.69
N GLY A 437 16.81 2.53 -13.07
CA GLY A 437 15.53 2.63 -13.77
C GLY A 437 14.34 2.15 -12.95
N ARG A 438 13.20 1.95 -13.63
CA ARG A 438 11.95 1.47 -13.02
C ARG A 438 11.79 -0.04 -13.17
N TRP A 439 11.71 -0.75 -12.05
CA TRP A 439 11.57 -2.20 -11.97
C TRP A 439 10.19 -2.58 -11.42
N ARG A 440 9.69 -3.76 -11.81
CA ARG A 440 8.56 -4.44 -11.13
C ARG A 440 9.00 -5.78 -10.54
N LEU A 441 9.09 -5.82 -9.22
CA LEU A 441 9.60 -6.94 -8.43
C LEU A 441 8.48 -7.71 -7.74
N GLY A 442 8.79 -8.91 -7.22
CA GLY A 442 7.85 -9.71 -6.45
C GLY A 442 6.70 -10.35 -7.26
N THR A 443 5.59 -10.61 -6.57
CA THR A 443 4.38 -11.25 -7.11
C THR A 443 3.21 -10.27 -7.23
N ALA A 444 2.09 -10.70 -7.84
CA ALA A 444 0.90 -9.85 -8.10
C ALA A 444 1.18 -8.54 -8.86
N ARG A 445 2.20 -8.54 -9.74
CA ARG A 445 2.66 -7.33 -10.45
C ARG A 445 1.63 -6.70 -11.37
N LYS A 446 0.75 -7.53 -11.96
CA LYS A 446 -0.35 -7.05 -12.81
C LYS A 446 -1.39 -6.26 -12.00
N ASP A 447 -1.45 -6.55 -10.70
CA ASP A 447 -2.41 -6.01 -9.75
C ASP A 447 -1.80 -4.85 -8.94
N GLY A 448 -0.87 -4.09 -9.53
CA GLY A 448 -0.31 -2.87 -8.95
C GLY A 448 0.82 -3.06 -7.92
N TYR A 449 1.30 -4.27 -7.67
CA TYR A 449 2.38 -4.52 -6.70
C TYR A 449 3.80 -4.41 -7.30
N GLY A 450 4.75 -4.04 -6.44
CA GLY A 450 6.18 -4.21 -6.67
C GLY A 450 6.84 -3.19 -7.61
N LEU A 451 6.18 -2.08 -7.92
CA LEU A 451 6.79 -0.97 -8.67
C LEU A 451 7.87 -0.30 -7.81
N THR A 452 9.08 -0.22 -8.34
CA THR A 452 10.27 0.20 -7.61
C THR A 452 11.16 1.08 -8.48
N ASP A 453 11.55 2.24 -7.94
CA ASP A 453 12.60 3.06 -8.55
C ASP A 453 13.95 2.57 -8.03
N VAL A 454 14.87 2.30 -8.96
CA VAL A 454 16.20 1.77 -8.65
C VAL A 454 17.26 2.76 -9.11
N THR A 455 18.14 3.13 -8.20
CA THR A 455 19.36 3.88 -8.49
C THR A 455 20.56 2.98 -8.22
N ALA A 456 21.45 2.86 -9.20
CA ALA A 456 22.69 2.11 -9.08
C ALA A 456 23.90 3.05 -9.02
N THR A 457 24.73 2.86 -8.01
CA THR A 457 25.96 3.64 -7.80
C THR A 457 27.15 2.71 -7.60
N VAL A 458 28.36 3.18 -7.89
CA VAL A 458 29.58 2.45 -7.51
C VAL A 458 29.80 2.70 -6.01
N PRO A 459 29.96 1.67 -5.17
CA PRO A 459 30.22 1.86 -3.76
C PRO A 459 31.57 2.54 -3.53
N GLN A 460 31.67 3.28 -2.42
CA GLN A 460 32.98 3.63 -1.88
C GLN A 460 33.65 2.36 -1.35
N ALA A 461 34.96 2.24 -1.59
CA ALA A 461 35.73 1.14 -1.04
C ALA A 461 35.60 1.14 0.49
N PRO A 462 35.20 0.02 1.13
CA PRO A 462 35.15 -0.04 2.58
C PRO A 462 36.54 0.16 3.16
N ALA A 463 36.61 0.80 4.32
CA ALA A 463 37.87 0.91 5.06
C ALA A 463 38.40 -0.49 5.38
N PRO A 464 39.73 -0.71 5.30
CA PRO A 464 40.32 -1.96 5.76
C PRO A 464 39.98 -2.18 7.23
N ARG A 465 39.57 -3.39 7.60
CA ARG A 465 39.36 -3.78 8.99
C ARG A 465 40.56 -4.58 9.48
N PRO A 466 41.04 -4.35 10.72
CA PRO A 466 42.08 -5.18 11.30
C PRO A 466 41.56 -6.61 11.44
N LEU A 467 42.36 -7.58 10.99
CA LEU A 467 42.09 -8.98 11.24
C LEU A 467 42.58 -9.36 12.65
N PRO A 468 41.94 -10.34 13.30
CA PRO A 468 42.45 -10.86 14.56
C PRO A 468 43.88 -11.41 14.36
N GLU A 469 44.72 -11.21 15.39
CA GLU A 469 46.09 -11.75 15.43
C GLU A 469 46.10 -13.26 15.19
N ALA A 470 47.17 -13.76 14.58
CA ALA A 470 47.36 -15.19 14.34
C ALA A 470 47.22 -15.99 15.65
N GLY A 471 46.39 -17.05 15.63
CA GLY A 471 46.10 -17.88 16.81
C GLY A 471 44.84 -17.48 17.60
N ARG A 472 44.11 -16.43 17.21
CA ARG A 472 42.80 -16.09 17.80
C ARG A 472 41.61 -16.72 17.06
N THR A 473 40.52 -16.92 17.78
CA THR A 473 39.25 -17.43 17.24
C THR A 473 38.61 -16.43 16.28
N LEU A 474 38.23 -16.91 15.10
CA LEU A 474 37.58 -16.16 14.04
C LEU A 474 36.06 -16.14 14.25
N ARG A 475 35.48 -14.97 14.52
CA ARG A 475 34.01 -14.80 14.60
C ARG A 475 33.42 -14.45 13.24
N VAL A 476 32.32 -15.12 12.89
CA VAL A 476 31.63 -14.99 11.61
C VAL A 476 30.16 -14.77 11.85
N ARG A 477 29.55 -13.82 11.14
CA ARG A 477 28.10 -13.61 11.09
C ARG A 477 27.59 -13.87 9.68
N LEU A 478 26.45 -14.54 9.58
CA LEU A 478 25.73 -14.72 8.31
C LEU A 478 24.86 -13.48 8.02
N LEU A 479 25.02 -12.88 6.85
CA LEU A 479 24.18 -11.77 6.36
C LEU A 479 22.98 -12.25 5.52
N SER A 480 22.98 -13.53 5.16
CA SER A 480 21.91 -14.22 4.44
C SER A 480 21.99 -15.70 4.77
N ASP A 481 20.92 -16.45 4.50
CA ASP A 481 20.94 -17.90 4.72
C ASP A 481 22.13 -18.58 4.01
N ALA A 482 22.84 -19.44 4.73
CA ALA A 482 23.96 -20.22 4.19
C ALA A 482 23.50 -21.64 3.85
N LEU A 483 23.65 -22.02 2.58
CA LEU A 483 23.34 -23.35 2.07
C LEU A 483 24.65 -24.13 1.89
N VAL A 484 24.92 -25.07 2.79
CA VAL A 484 26.11 -25.93 2.73
C VAL A 484 25.70 -27.40 2.70
N ASN A 485 26.57 -28.23 2.15
CA ASN A 485 26.36 -29.66 2.08
C ASN A 485 27.30 -30.41 3.03
N ASP A 486 26.88 -31.60 3.45
CA ASP A 486 27.77 -32.58 4.06
C ASP A 486 28.65 -33.28 3.00
N GLU A 487 29.51 -34.19 3.45
CA GLU A 487 30.42 -34.96 2.60
C GLU A 487 29.69 -35.88 1.61
N ARG A 488 28.39 -36.12 1.81
CA ARG A 488 27.52 -36.93 0.97
C ARG A 488 26.59 -36.07 0.10
N LEU A 489 26.89 -34.77 -0.03
CA LEU A 489 26.14 -33.78 -0.80
C LEU A 489 24.71 -33.53 -0.30
N ARG A 490 24.41 -33.84 0.96
CA ARG A 490 23.11 -33.57 1.57
C ARG A 490 23.10 -32.17 2.19
N PRO A 491 21.98 -31.42 2.15
CA PRO A 491 21.87 -30.15 2.86
C PRO A 491 22.21 -30.32 4.34
N SER A 492 23.02 -29.40 4.88
CA SER A 492 23.45 -29.46 6.27
C SER A 492 23.39 -28.11 6.97
N THR A 493 23.07 -28.17 8.26
CA THR A 493 23.07 -27.03 9.18
C THR A 493 24.07 -27.23 10.33
N GLN A 494 25.03 -28.16 10.17
CA GLN A 494 26.04 -28.43 11.18
C GLN A 494 27.23 -27.46 11.04
N PRO A 495 27.74 -26.85 12.14
CA PRO A 495 28.83 -25.88 12.08
C PRO A 495 30.10 -26.40 11.41
N ARG A 496 30.43 -27.69 11.57
CA ARG A 496 31.63 -28.28 10.97
C ARG A 496 31.64 -28.22 9.43
N HIS A 497 30.48 -28.37 8.79
CA HIS A 497 30.40 -28.30 7.32
C HIS A 497 30.46 -26.84 6.85
N LEU A 498 29.93 -25.90 7.64
CA LEU A 498 30.13 -24.47 7.40
C LEU A 498 31.60 -24.08 7.55
N ALA A 499 32.29 -24.60 8.57
CA ALA A 499 33.72 -24.41 8.80
C ALA A 499 34.54 -24.94 7.61
N ALA A 500 34.21 -26.12 7.10
CA ALA A 500 34.88 -26.71 5.94
C ALA A 500 34.70 -25.86 4.67
N GLU A 501 33.48 -25.39 4.38
CA GLU A 501 33.20 -24.53 3.22
C GLU A 501 33.86 -23.15 3.35
N LEU A 502 33.78 -22.53 4.53
CA LEU A 502 34.43 -21.24 4.80
C LEU A 502 35.96 -21.34 4.75
N GLY A 503 36.52 -22.40 5.35
CA GLY A 503 37.95 -22.67 5.35
C GLY A 503 38.49 -22.86 3.93
N ARG A 504 37.79 -23.65 3.10
CA ARG A 504 38.12 -23.80 1.66
C ARG A 504 38.11 -22.45 0.95
N ALA A 505 37.12 -21.60 1.21
CA ALA A 505 37.00 -20.29 0.56
C ALA A 505 38.11 -19.31 1.02
N LEU A 506 38.56 -19.41 2.27
CA LEU A 506 39.63 -18.60 2.84
C LEU A 506 41.05 -19.14 2.56
N GLY A 507 41.17 -20.42 2.17
CA GLY A 507 42.46 -21.09 2.02
C GLY A 507 43.10 -21.51 3.35
N VAL A 508 42.29 -21.83 4.35
CA VAL A 508 42.71 -22.25 5.71
C VAL A 508 41.89 -23.45 6.17
N VAL A 509 42.32 -24.11 7.24
CA VAL A 509 41.51 -25.14 7.90
C VAL A 509 40.87 -24.55 9.15
N LEU A 510 39.55 -24.67 9.24
CA LEU A 510 38.74 -24.15 10.35
C LEU A 510 38.10 -25.30 11.14
N ARG A 511 38.08 -25.16 12.45
CA ARG A 511 37.32 -26.02 13.37
C ARG A 511 36.32 -25.15 14.16
N PRO A 512 35.06 -25.57 14.36
CA PRO A 512 34.18 -24.88 15.31
C PRO A 512 34.85 -24.76 16.68
N ALA A 513 34.81 -23.57 17.29
CA ALA A 513 35.36 -23.36 18.62
C ALA A 513 34.59 -24.20 19.65
N ASP A 514 35.29 -24.68 20.67
CA ASP A 514 34.69 -25.47 21.75
C ASP A 514 33.95 -24.56 22.75
N GLU A 515 32.78 -25.02 23.21
CA GLU A 515 31.99 -24.32 24.24
C GLU A 515 32.55 -24.56 25.67
N GLN A 516 33.42 -25.55 25.87
CA GLN A 516 33.84 -25.99 27.19
C GLN A 516 34.88 -25.04 27.81
N GLY A 517 34.50 -24.35 28.88
CA GLY A 517 35.40 -23.56 29.74
C GLY A 517 35.57 -22.08 29.36
N GLY A 518 34.82 -21.56 28.38
CA GLY A 518 34.81 -20.14 28.03
C GLY A 518 33.86 -19.29 28.88
N GLU A 519 34.18 -18.01 29.10
CA GLU A 519 33.34 -17.05 29.85
C GLU A 519 32.03 -16.70 29.11
N HIS A 520 32.04 -16.79 27.77
CA HIS A 520 30.90 -16.47 26.91
C HIS A 520 30.63 -17.57 25.87
N PRO A 521 29.37 -17.74 25.43
CA PRO A 521 29.03 -18.64 24.33
C PRO A 521 29.85 -18.34 23.06
N VAL A 522 30.14 -19.39 22.29
CA VAL A 522 30.89 -19.28 21.03
C VAL A 522 29.99 -19.35 19.79
N ARG A 523 28.68 -19.57 19.98
CA ARG A 523 27.72 -19.85 18.90
C ARG A 523 26.30 -19.41 19.25
N PHE A 524 25.68 -18.70 18.31
CA PHE A 524 24.24 -18.44 18.24
C PHE A 524 23.79 -18.73 16.80
N SER A 525 23.05 -19.81 16.57
CA SER A 525 22.69 -20.19 15.19
C SER A 525 21.33 -20.83 15.10
N GLU A 526 20.60 -20.49 14.05
CA GLU A 526 19.29 -21.06 13.74
C GLU A 526 19.26 -21.77 12.39
N ARG A 527 18.27 -22.65 12.23
CA ARG A 527 18.00 -23.39 11.00
C ARG A 527 16.83 -22.75 10.30
N HIS A 528 16.92 -22.58 9.00
CA HIS A 528 15.84 -22.04 8.19
C HIS A 528 15.54 -22.93 6.99
N ARG A 529 14.24 -23.13 6.72
CA ARG A 529 13.74 -23.86 5.55
C ARG A 529 13.01 -22.87 4.64
N SER A 530 13.37 -22.86 3.36
CA SER A 530 12.63 -22.12 2.34
C SER A 530 12.10 -23.07 1.26
N ASP A 531 10.85 -22.86 0.85
CA ASP A 531 10.16 -23.66 -0.16
C ASP A 531 9.83 -22.79 -1.40
N PRO A 532 10.81 -22.58 -2.31
CA PRO A 532 10.63 -21.68 -3.44
C PRO A 532 9.70 -22.27 -4.52
N TRP A 533 9.15 -21.41 -5.37
CA TRP A 533 8.22 -21.80 -6.45
C TRP A 533 8.79 -21.52 -7.84
N HIS A 534 8.58 -22.42 -8.80
CA HIS A 534 8.99 -22.24 -10.19
C HIS A 534 7.83 -21.69 -11.03
N SER A 535 7.74 -20.36 -11.15
CA SER A 535 6.62 -19.69 -11.84
C SER A 535 6.42 -20.12 -13.30
N LYS A 536 7.50 -20.38 -14.05
CA LYS A 536 7.42 -20.81 -15.46
C LYS A 536 6.87 -22.23 -15.62
N TRP A 537 7.08 -23.10 -14.64
CA TRP A 537 6.65 -24.51 -14.70
C TRP A 537 5.40 -24.76 -13.88
N GLY A 538 4.99 -23.81 -13.04
CA GLY A 538 3.84 -23.97 -12.15
C GLY A 538 4.06 -25.05 -11.08
N LEU A 539 5.31 -25.31 -10.69
CA LEU A 539 5.66 -26.38 -9.75
C LEU A 539 6.53 -25.85 -8.59
N PRO A 540 6.44 -26.46 -7.39
CA PRO A 540 7.41 -26.24 -6.33
C PRO A 540 8.84 -26.51 -6.80
N ARG A 541 9.81 -25.74 -6.31
CA ARG A 541 11.23 -26.08 -6.39
C ARG A 541 11.62 -26.91 -5.16
N ASN A 542 12.81 -27.52 -5.21
CA ASN A 542 13.38 -28.22 -4.06
C ASN A 542 13.45 -27.29 -2.84
N SER A 543 13.01 -27.80 -1.69
CA SER A 543 13.17 -27.17 -0.39
C SER A 543 14.65 -26.92 -0.11
N LEU A 544 14.98 -25.74 0.39
CA LEU A 544 16.33 -25.37 0.78
C LEU A 544 16.38 -25.34 2.30
N LEU A 545 17.28 -26.14 2.86
CA LEU A 545 17.60 -26.14 4.27
C LEU A 545 18.97 -25.50 4.46
N GLY A 546 19.06 -24.51 5.34
CA GLY A 546 20.29 -23.79 5.60
C GLY A 546 20.36 -23.22 7.01
N MET A 547 21.48 -22.56 7.31
CA MET A 547 21.64 -21.78 8.52
C MET A 547 21.12 -20.36 8.28
N TRP A 548 20.28 -19.84 9.18
CA TRP A 548 19.61 -18.54 9.03
C TRP A 548 20.63 -17.39 9.06
N ALA A 549 20.40 -16.35 8.26
CA ALA A 549 20.96 -15.01 8.50
C ALA A 549 20.92 -14.57 9.98
N GLY A 550 21.85 -13.71 10.42
CA GLY A 550 22.01 -13.33 11.82
C GLY A 550 22.76 -14.37 12.66
N SER A 551 22.87 -15.63 12.23
CA SER A 551 23.67 -16.63 12.93
C SER A 551 25.13 -16.21 13.09
N CYS A 552 25.67 -16.36 14.30
CA CYS A 552 27.03 -16.03 14.69
C CYS A 552 27.77 -17.29 15.16
N LEU A 553 28.95 -17.54 14.59
CA LEU A 553 29.75 -18.72 14.90
C LEU A 553 31.22 -18.32 15.07
N SER A 554 31.88 -18.97 16.02
CA SER A 554 33.31 -18.81 16.26
C SER A 554 34.07 -20.05 15.79
N PHE A 555 35.19 -19.85 15.10
CA PHE A 555 36.03 -20.91 14.56
C PHE A 555 37.50 -20.74 14.94
N ASP A 556 38.16 -21.81 15.31
CA ASP A 556 39.61 -21.84 15.46
C ASP A 556 40.28 -22.09 14.11
N VAL A 557 41.30 -21.30 13.81
CA VAL A 557 42.16 -21.52 12.64
C VAL A 557 43.21 -22.55 13.05
N VAL A 558 43.07 -23.78 12.55
CA VAL A 558 43.96 -24.89 12.93
C VAL A 558 45.16 -25.02 11.99
N ASP A 559 45.03 -24.52 10.75
CA ASP A 559 46.11 -24.49 9.76
C ASP A 559 45.90 -23.34 8.77
N GLY A 560 46.99 -22.71 8.32
CA GLY A 560 47.01 -21.55 7.43
C GLY A 560 46.87 -20.18 8.12
N VAL A 561 46.96 -19.11 7.31
CA VAL A 561 46.88 -17.71 7.77
C VAL A 561 45.73 -17.00 7.06
N VAL A 562 44.82 -16.42 7.83
CA VAL A 562 43.71 -15.60 7.30
C VAL A 562 44.27 -14.25 6.86
N THR A 563 44.19 -13.96 5.56
CA THR A 563 44.66 -12.69 4.98
C THR A 563 43.50 -11.73 4.72
N ALA A 564 43.78 -10.42 4.74
CA ALA A 564 42.78 -9.38 4.48
C ALA A 564 42.16 -9.51 3.09
N ASP A 565 42.97 -9.92 2.10
CA ASP A 565 42.49 -10.18 0.74
C ASP A 565 41.60 -11.42 0.66
N ALA A 566 41.93 -12.50 1.37
CA ALA A 566 41.05 -13.68 1.43
C ALA A 566 39.69 -13.32 2.04
N VAL A 567 39.68 -12.60 3.17
CA VAL A 567 38.45 -12.12 3.81
C VAL A 567 37.64 -11.26 2.85
N ARG A 568 38.26 -10.26 2.22
CA ARG A 568 37.59 -9.39 1.24
C ARG A 568 36.98 -10.19 0.09
N ARG A 569 37.71 -11.15 -0.49
CA ARG A 569 37.20 -12.02 -1.56
C ARG A 569 36.00 -12.88 -1.11
N VAL A 570 36.07 -13.45 0.10
CA VAL A 570 35.00 -14.29 0.64
C VAL A 570 33.76 -13.47 0.98
N GLU A 571 33.90 -12.30 1.61
CA GLU A 571 32.75 -11.42 1.88
C GLU A 571 32.08 -10.90 0.60
N GLN A 572 32.85 -10.67 -0.47
CA GLN A 572 32.33 -10.23 -1.77
C GLN A 572 31.66 -11.36 -2.56
N SER A 573 32.17 -12.58 -2.47
CA SER A 573 31.65 -13.71 -3.24
C SER A 573 30.57 -14.50 -2.50
N GLY A 574 30.63 -14.56 -1.17
CA GLY A 574 29.84 -15.45 -0.33
C GLY A 574 30.34 -16.91 -0.37
N ILE A 575 29.75 -17.76 0.48
CA ILE A 575 30.09 -19.17 0.66
C ILE A 575 28.93 -20.10 0.29
N GLY A 576 29.23 -21.38 0.06
CA GLY A 576 28.22 -22.41 -0.18
C GLY A 576 27.49 -22.27 -1.52
N LEU A 577 26.25 -22.77 -1.56
CA LEU A 577 25.46 -22.91 -2.78
C LEU A 577 24.62 -21.68 -3.10
N ARG A 578 24.29 -21.51 -4.39
CA ARG A 578 23.34 -20.49 -4.89
C ARG A 578 23.70 -19.04 -4.53
N ARG A 579 24.99 -18.72 -4.45
CA ARG A 579 25.50 -17.37 -4.16
C ARG A 579 24.98 -16.31 -5.11
N ALA A 580 24.78 -16.65 -6.39
CA ALA A 580 24.20 -15.76 -7.39
C ALA A 580 22.79 -15.25 -7.05
N GLU A 581 22.09 -15.98 -6.19
CA GLU A 581 20.72 -15.68 -5.73
C GLU A 581 20.70 -14.98 -4.37
N GLY A 582 21.86 -14.64 -3.81
CA GLY A 582 22.01 -13.89 -2.56
C GLY A 582 22.19 -14.73 -1.31
N TYR A 583 22.32 -16.05 -1.45
CA TYR A 583 22.66 -16.94 -0.33
C TYR A 583 24.15 -16.84 0.05
N GLY A 584 24.48 -17.24 1.28
CA GLY A 584 25.85 -17.41 1.75
C GLY A 584 26.66 -16.13 1.95
N GLN A 585 26.02 -14.97 2.05
CA GLN A 585 26.68 -13.71 2.39
C GLN A 585 27.12 -13.72 3.86
N VAL A 586 28.35 -13.27 4.13
CA VAL A 586 28.95 -13.35 5.47
C VAL A 586 29.72 -12.07 5.81
N ARG A 587 29.86 -11.83 7.11
CA ARG A 587 30.86 -10.94 7.70
C ARG A 587 31.85 -11.75 8.53
N ILE A 588 33.12 -11.48 8.33
CA ILE A 588 34.23 -12.16 9.01
C ILE A 588 34.95 -11.12 9.87
N ALA A 589 35.28 -11.49 11.12
CA ALA A 589 35.91 -10.60 12.10
C ALA A 589 35.17 -9.26 12.22
N ASP A 590 33.84 -9.32 12.27
CA ASP A 590 32.99 -8.15 12.43
C ASP A 590 33.20 -7.54 13.83
N PRO A 591 33.66 -6.28 13.96
CA PRO A 591 33.91 -5.65 15.25
C PRO A 591 32.69 -5.66 16.18
N LEU A 592 31.47 -5.64 15.62
CA LEU A 592 30.24 -5.76 16.38
C LEU A 592 30.17 -7.06 17.20
N LEU A 593 30.72 -8.16 16.67
CA LEU A 593 30.71 -9.45 17.37
C LEU A 593 31.67 -9.49 18.56
N HIS A 594 32.56 -8.51 18.70
CA HIS A 594 33.52 -8.38 19.80
C HIS A 594 33.18 -7.21 20.74
N ALA A 595 32.15 -6.44 20.41
CA ALA A 595 31.72 -5.29 21.20
C ALA A 595 31.04 -5.72 22.51
N ALA A 596 31.31 -4.98 23.59
CA ALA A 596 30.51 -5.00 24.81
C ALA A 596 29.95 -3.59 25.06
N PHE A 597 28.67 -3.50 25.39
CA PHE A 597 27.94 -2.25 25.53
C PHE A 597 27.73 -1.83 27.00
N ARG A 598 27.84 -2.77 27.95
CA ARG A 598 27.78 -2.58 29.42
C ARG A 598 26.91 -1.39 29.86
N GLY A 599 25.61 -1.42 29.53
CA GLY A 599 24.59 -0.54 30.10
C GLY A 599 24.85 0.97 29.99
N ARG A 600 25.69 1.42 29.05
CA ARG A 600 25.87 2.86 28.80
C ARG A 600 24.64 3.40 28.09
N GLY A 601 23.71 3.97 28.86
CA GLY A 601 22.68 4.87 28.33
C GLY A 601 23.38 6.04 27.63
N GLY A 602 23.11 6.19 26.34
CA GLY A 602 23.68 7.27 25.54
C GLY A 602 23.13 8.61 26.03
N GLY A 603 24.02 9.58 26.18
CA GLY A 603 23.64 10.94 26.55
C GLY A 603 22.67 11.54 25.53
N THR A 604 21.64 12.18 26.07
CA THR A 604 20.65 13.04 25.43
C THR A 604 21.07 13.64 24.07
N SER A 605 20.42 13.19 23.01
CA SER A 605 20.00 14.07 21.92
C SER A 605 18.53 13.78 21.64
N GLY A 606 17.68 14.77 21.91
CA GLY A 606 16.22 14.62 21.94
C GLY A 606 15.64 14.18 20.59
N GLY A 607 14.79 13.17 20.66
CA GLY A 607 13.87 12.78 19.61
C GLY A 607 12.59 12.28 20.28
N ASP A 608 11.62 13.18 20.40
CA ASP A 608 10.33 12.96 21.06
C ASP A 608 9.55 11.76 20.48
N GLY A 609 9.01 10.97 21.41
CA GLY A 609 7.63 10.50 21.39
C GLY A 609 7.13 9.82 20.12
N ALA A 610 7.20 8.48 20.10
CA ALA A 610 6.22 7.67 19.40
C ALA A 610 4.82 7.96 19.96
N THR A 611 4.05 8.76 19.23
CA THR A 611 2.59 8.82 19.30
C THR A 611 2.04 8.76 17.88
N ASP A 612 0.86 8.17 17.74
CA ASP A 612 0.06 8.14 16.53
C ASP A 612 0.10 9.46 15.75
N GLY A 613 0.49 9.41 14.47
CA GLY A 613 0.42 10.57 13.60
C GLY A 613 1.07 10.37 12.23
N GLY A 614 0.24 10.42 11.18
CA GLY A 614 0.57 11.00 9.88
C GLY A 614 1.78 10.47 9.10
N PHE A 615 1.53 9.65 8.09
CA PHE A 615 2.47 9.46 6.98
C PHE A 615 2.72 10.77 6.24
N GLY A 616 3.98 11.20 6.18
CA GLY A 616 4.48 12.09 5.13
C GLY A 616 5.62 11.39 4.36
N PRO A 617 5.46 11.00 3.09
CA PRO A 617 6.60 10.64 2.27
C PRO A 617 7.25 11.92 1.73
N SER A 618 8.51 12.18 2.11
CA SER A 618 9.38 13.14 1.42
C SER A 618 9.91 12.50 0.14
N VAL A 619 9.32 12.90 -0.98
CA VAL A 619 9.83 12.63 -2.34
C VAL A 619 9.90 13.98 -3.02
N GLY A 620 11.12 14.37 -3.42
CA GLY A 620 11.41 15.34 -4.48
C GLY A 620 10.68 16.68 -4.39
N THR A 621 11.40 17.72 -4.02
CA THR A 621 11.04 19.10 -4.32
C THR A 621 10.99 19.30 -5.84
N ASP A 622 9.86 18.97 -6.45
CA ASP A 622 9.45 19.57 -7.71
C ASP A 622 8.78 20.89 -7.37
N THR A 623 9.41 21.94 -7.87
CA THR A 623 9.12 23.35 -7.72
C THR A 623 7.68 23.71 -8.09
N ALA A 624 7.02 24.45 -7.19
CA ALA A 624 5.95 25.43 -7.41
C ALA A 624 5.00 25.20 -8.61
N GLY A 625 3.90 24.47 -8.38
CA GLY A 625 2.68 24.61 -9.16
C GLY A 625 1.83 25.75 -8.58
N GLY A 626 1.66 26.83 -9.34
CA GLY A 626 0.88 27.99 -8.94
C GLY A 626 -0.63 27.69 -8.85
N ALA A 627 -1.38 28.64 -8.28
CA ALA A 627 -2.83 28.57 -8.06
C ALA A 627 -3.69 28.23 -9.30
N GLY A 628 -3.13 28.24 -10.52
CA GLY A 628 -3.83 27.88 -11.75
C GLY A 628 -4.11 26.38 -11.94
N ASP A 629 -3.47 25.47 -11.19
CA ASP A 629 -3.68 24.01 -11.31
C ASP A 629 -4.93 23.50 -10.57
N LEU A 630 -5.62 24.34 -9.79
CA LEU A 630 -6.76 23.92 -8.97
C LEU A 630 -8.13 24.07 -9.66
N ASP A 631 -8.23 24.92 -10.68
CA ASP A 631 -9.48 25.17 -11.41
C ASP A 631 -9.98 23.91 -12.13
N GLU A 632 -9.06 23.05 -12.61
CA GLU A 632 -9.39 21.75 -13.21
C GLU A 632 -10.09 20.80 -12.22
N PHE A 633 -9.86 20.98 -10.92
CA PHE A 633 -10.41 20.13 -9.85
C PHE A 633 -11.55 20.79 -9.07
N ASP A 634 -12.10 21.91 -9.56
CA ASP A 634 -13.12 22.69 -8.84
C ASP A 634 -14.36 21.86 -8.49
N GLY A 635 -14.83 21.03 -9.43
CA GLY A 635 -15.99 20.15 -9.24
C GLY A 635 -15.78 19.11 -8.13
N PRO A 636 -14.77 18.22 -8.22
CA PRO A 636 -14.47 17.27 -7.15
C PRO A 636 -14.22 17.92 -5.79
N LEU A 637 -13.58 19.09 -5.77
CA LEU A 637 -13.32 19.84 -4.54
C LEU A 637 -14.60 20.35 -3.89
N LEU A 638 -15.51 20.92 -4.68
CA LEU A 638 -16.78 21.41 -4.20
C LEU A 638 -17.61 20.31 -3.53
N VAL A 639 -17.56 19.07 -4.05
CA VAL A 639 -18.25 17.92 -3.43
C VAL A 639 -17.74 17.65 -2.01
N LEU A 640 -16.41 17.68 -1.82
CA LEU A 640 -15.79 17.44 -0.52
C LEU A 640 -16.05 18.60 0.46
N GLU A 641 -15.92 19.84 -0.02
CA GLU A 641 -16.16 21.04 0.78
C GLU A 641 -17.61 21.15 1.22
N GLU A 642 -18.58 20.92 0.34
CA GLU A 642 -19.99 20.91 0.70
C GLU A 642 -20.30 19.86 1.77
N ALA A 643 -19.72 18.67 1.64
CA ALA A 643 -19.91 17.59 2.61
C ALA A 643 -19.28 17.93 3.98
N ALA A 644 -18.08 18.52 3.98
CA ALA A 644 -17.44 19.00 5.20
C ALA A 644 -18.27 20.11 5.86
N TRP A 645 -18.74 21.09 5.08
CA TRP A 645 -19.58 22.18 5.57
C TRP A 645 -20.90 21.69 6.14
N ARG A 646 -21.61 20.77 5.46
CA ARG A 646 -22.83 20.15 6.01
C ARG A 646 -22.58 19.48 7.35
N THR A 647 -21.45 18.79 7.49
CA THR A 647 -21.05 18.13 8.74
C THR A 647 -20.74 19.17 9.83
N GLY A 648 -20.02 20.24 9.49
CA GLY A 648 -19.72 21.34 10.41
C GLY A 648 -20.97 22.09 10.85
N ILE A 649 -21.92 22.33 9.94
CA ILE A 649 -23.23 22.94 10.21
C ILE A 649 -24.01 22.08 11.21
N GLN A 650 -24.08 20.76 10.98
CA GLN A 650 -24.73 19.82 11.90
C GLN A 650 -24.10 19.89 13.30
N ARG A 651 -22.76 19.81 13.41
CA ARG A 651 -22.06 19.90 14.70
C ARG A 651 -22.32 21.24 15.40
N ALA A 652 -22.32 22.35 14.66
CA ALA A 652 -22.57 23.69 15.19
C ALA A 652 -24.02 23.86 15.67
N ALA A 653 -24.98 23.35 14.92
CA ALA A 653 -26.41 23.38 15.27
C ALA A 653 -26.70 22.52 16.51
N GLU A 654 -26.16 21.29 16.58
CA GLU A 654 -26.27 20.42 17.76
C GLU A 654 -25.66 21.07 19.01
N THR A 655 -24.46 21.65 18.89
CA THR A 655 -23.78 22.35 19.99
C THR A 655 -24.62 23.52 20.51
N LEU A 656 -25.20 24.31 19.61
CA LEU A 656 -26.08 25.41 19.98
C LEU A 656 -27.39 24.90 20.60
N ALA A 657 -28.03 23.89 20.03
CA ALA A 657 -29.31 23.34 20.49
C ALA A 657 -29.23 22.64 21.86
N ALA A 658 -28.03 22.19 22.26
CA ALA A 658 -27.81 21.48 23.51
C ALA A 658 -28.18 22.29 24.77
N THR A 659 -28.16 23.63 24.70
CA THR A 659 -28.44 24.50 25.85
C THR A 659 -29.74 25.30 25.66
N ALA A 660 -30.45 25.63 26.75
CA ALA A 660 -31.65 26.46 26.67
C ALA A 660 -31.38 27.87 26.08
N PRO A 661 -30.29 28.58 26.47
CA PRO A 661 -29.93 29.85 25.82
C PRO A 661 -29.61 29.70 24.33
N GLY A 662 -28.97 28.61 23.94
CA GLY A 662 -28.68 28.32 22.54
C GLY A 662 -29.96 28.08 21.73
N ARG A 663 -30.93 27.31 22.25
CA ARG A 663 -32.25 27.16 21.59
C ARG A 663 -32.98 28.50 21.44
N ALA A 664 -32.92 29.37 22.46
CA ALA A 664 -33.47 30.72 22.36
C ALA A 664 -32.80 31.55 21.27
N ARG A 665 -31.47 31.43 21.08
CA ARG A 665 -30.75 32.05 19.96
C ARG A 665 -31.14 31.44 18.60
N GLY A 666 -31.41 30.13 18.54
CA GLY A 666 -31.73 29.41 17.31
C GLY A 666 -33.14 29.70 16.79
N ILE A 667 -34.16 29.43 17.61
CA ILE A 667 -35.59 29.51 17.23
C ILE A 667 -36.34 30.67 17.89
N GLY A 668 -35.63 31.57 18.58
CA GLY A 668 -36.14 32.79 19.19
C GLY A 668 -36.41 32.67 20.70
N PRO A 669 -36.31 33.78 21.46
CA PRO A 669 -36.59 33.80 22.90
C PRO A 669 -38.07 33.55 23.15
N GLY A 670 -38.43 32.90 24.26
CA GLY A 670 -39.83 32.62 24.58
C GLY A 670 -40.44 31.44 23.81
N HIS A 671 -39.64 30.68 23.05
CA HIS A 671 -40.08 29.50 22.31
C HIS A 671 -40.73 28.44 23.20
N GLU A 672 -40.36 28.38 24.47
CA GLU A 672 -40.92 27.45 25.47
C GLU A 672 -42.41 27.72 25.79
N LYS A 673 -42.92 28.91 25.45
CA LYS A 673 -44.33 29.28 25.62
C LYS A 673 -45.18 28.91 24.41
N VAL A 674 -44.56 28.44 23.33
CA VAL A 674 -45.22 28.13 22.06
C VAL A 674 -45.78 26.70 22.09
N PRO A 675 -47.07 26.48 21.77
CA PRO A 675 -47.66 25.15 21.77
C PRO A 675 -46.95 24.17 20.80
N PRO A 676 -46.82 22.88 21.13
CA PRO A 676 -46.15 21.89 20.29
C PRO A 676 -46.68 21.81 18.84
N ALA A 677 -47.99 22.00 18.62
CA ALA A 677 -48.58 22.03 17.29
C ALA A 677 -48.07 23.21 16.43
N GLN A 678 -47.82 24.36 17.07
CA GLN A 678 -47.27 25.55 16.41
C GLN A 678 -45.77 25.36 16.10
N LEU A 679 -45.01 24.76 17.02
CA LEU A 679 -43.62 24.37 16.77
C LEU A 679 -43.50 23.32 15.64
N GLY A 680 -44.46 22.38 15.56
CA GLY A 680 -44.58 21.45 14.44
C GLY A 680 -44.85 22.14 13.11
N THR A 681 -45.64 23.22 13.12
CA THR A 681 -45.89 24.06 11.94
C THR A 681 -44.61 24.77 11.48
N LEU A 682 -43.82 25.33 12.42
CA LEU A 682 -42.50 25.90 12.10
C LEU A 682 -41.58 24.86 11.45
N ARG A 683 -41.53 23.63 11.98
CA ARG A 683 -40.75 22.53 11.41
C ARG A 683 -41.14 22.24 9.97
N MET A 684 -42.45 22.20 9.68
CA MET A 684 -42.96 21.95 8.33
C MET A 684 -42.55 23.04 7.33
N PHE A 685 -42.65 24.32 7.72
CA PHE A 685 -42.23 25.42 6.85
C PHE A 685 -40.71 25.44 6.66
N ALA A 686 -39.94 25.30 7.75
CA ALA A 686 -38.48 25.26 7.69
C ALA A 686 -37.99 24.15 6.75
N ALA A 687 -38.56 22.95 6.83
CA ALA A 687 -38.18 21.80 5.99
C ALA A 687 -38.27 22.06 4.48
N GLN A 688 -39.06 23.05 4.04
CA GLN A 688 -39.28 23.36 2.62
C GLN A 688 -38.50 24.58 2.11
N VAL A 689 -37.83 25.31 3.00
CA VAL A 689 -37.09 26.55 2.68
C VAL A 689 -35.75 26.19 2.03
N ASN A 690 -35.49 26.70 0.83
CA ASN A 690 -34.23 26.51 0.11
C ASN A 690 -33.44 27.81 -0.11
N ALA A 691 -34.10 28.97 -0.05
CA ALA A 691 -33.50 30.29 -0.25
C ALA A 691 -34.17 31.34 0.67
N PRO A 692 -33.49 32.45 0.98
CA PRO A 692 -34.05 33.52 1.79
C PRO A 692 -35.35 34.08 1.19
N SER A 693 -36.25 34.54 2.06
CA SER A 693 -37.52 35.16 1.70
C SER A 693 -38.48 34.25 0.89
N ASP A 694 -38.50 32.95 1.18
CA ASP A 694 -39.48 32.01 0.60
C ASP A 694 -40.93 32.53 0.85
N PRO A 695 -41.74 32.78 -0.20
CA PRO A 695 -43.05 33.41 -0.06
C PRO A 695 -43.99 32.67 0.92
N ARG A 696 -43.86 31.35 1.05
CA ARG A 696 -44.72 30.54 1.91
C ARG A 696 -44.47 30.83 3.38
N ILE A 697 -43.20 30.89 3.79
CA ILE A 697 -42.85 31.14 5.18
C ILE A 697 -43.05 32.62 5.54
N VAL A 698 -42.76 33.54 4.62
CA VAL A 698 -43.04 34.97 4.81
C VAL A 698 -44.54 35.20 4.99
N SER A 699 -45.38 34.61 4.14
CA SER A 699 -46.85 34.72 4.28
C SER A 699 -47.37 34.10 5.58
N TRP A 700 -46.74 33.04 6.08
CA TRP A 700 -47.09 32.44 7.38
C TRP A 700 -46.72 33.38 8.53
N LEU A 701 -45.50 33.93 8.52
CA LEU A 701 -45.05 34.93 9.50
C LEU A 701 -45.94 36.18 9.49
N ASP A 702 -46.33 36.69 8.31
CA ASP A 702 -47.29 37.79 8.17
C ASP A 702 -48.69 37.43 8.68
N GLY A 703 -49.07 36.15 8.61
CA GLY A 703 -50.29 35.63 9.20
C GLY A 703 -50.25 35.67 10.73
N LEU A 704 -49.10 35.32 11.34
CA LEU A 704 -48.90 35.39 12.79
C LEU A 704 -49.00 36.83 13.32
N ASP A 705 -48.50 37.81 12.54
CA ASP A 705 -48.61 39.23 12.87
C ASP A 705 -50.06 39.73 12.75
N ARG A 706 -50.81 39.28 11.73
CA ARG A 706 -52.23 39.66 11.52
C ARG A 706 -53.19 39.11 12.59
N VAL A 707 -52.98 37.88 13.05
CA VAL A 707 -53.82 37.25 14.09
C VAL A 707 -53.73 38.01 15.42
N ARG A 708 -52.60 38.69 15.69
CA ARG A 708 -52.41 39.55 16.86
C ARG A 708 -53.03 40.94 16.70
N GLY A 709 -53.01 41.52 15.50
CA GLY A 709 -53.58 42.84 15.23
C GLY A 709 -55.11 42.92 15.32
N ALA A 710 -55.81 41.78 15.30
CA ALA A 710 -57.27 41.71 15.23
C ALA A 710 -58.01 41.55 16.58
N SER A 711 -57.32 41.43 17.72
CA SER A 711 -57.96 41.25 19.03
C SER A 711 -57.05 41.70 20.19
N THR A 712 -57.53 42.62 21.04
CA THR A 712 -56.85 43.05 22.28
C THR A 712 -56.89 42.02 23.41
N GLU A 713 -57.61 40.91 23.25
CA GLU A 713 -57.79 39.87 24.29
C GLU A 713 -57.18 38.51 23.94
N ARG A 714 -56.89 38.22 22.66
CA ARG A 714 -56.23 36.98 22.23
C ARG A 714 -54.75 37.19 21.98
N HIS A 715 -53.92 36.90 22.97
CA HIS A 715 -52.48 36.77 22.80
C HIS A 715 -52.21 35.62 21.82
N GLY A 716 -51.73 35.93 20.61
CA GLY A 716 -51.33 34.90 19.65
C GLY A 716 -50.28 33.95 20.24
N PRO A 717 -50.22 32.68 19.78
CA PRO A 717 -49.45 31.62 20.45
C PRO A 717 -47.92 31.76 20.37
N TRP A 718 -47.41 32.77 19.66
CA TRP A 718 -45.98 33.06 19.50
C TRP A 718 -45.65 34.38 20.18
N PRO A 719 -44.52 34.53 20.91
CA PRO A 719 -44.03 35.83 21.40
C PRO A 719 -43.53 36.76 20.28
N GLN A 720 -43.56 38.09 20.50
CA GLN A 720 -43.25 39.07 19.45
C GLN A 720 -41.78 39.04 19.03
N GLU A 721 -40.89 38.96 20.01
CA GLU A 721 -39.46 38.85 19.79
C GLU A 721 -39.12 37.57 19.02
N THR A 722 -39.78 36.44 19.32
CA THR A 722 -39.62 35.18 18.57
C THR A 722 -40.00 35.33 17.10
N VAL A 723 -41.13 35.97 16.78
CA VAL A 723 -41.58 36.17 15.39
C VAL A 723 -40.62 37.09 14.64
N ALA A 724 -40.14 38.17 15.27
CA ALA A 724 -39.15 39.06 14.69
C ALA A 724 -37.81 38.34 14.43
N ASP A 725 -37.36 37.50 15.37
CA ASP A 725 -36.14 36.70 15.24
C ASP A 725 -36.26 35.66 14.13
N LEU A 726 -37.39 34.95 14.05
CA LEU A 726 -37.64 33.99 12.96
C LEU A 726 -37.71 34.72 11.61
N ARG A 727 -38.34 35.90 11.55
CA ARG A 727 -38.39 36.70 10.32
C ARG A 727 -36.99 37.05 9.85
N ARG A 728 -36.08 37.50 10.73
CA ARG A 728 -34.67 37.74 10.36
C ARG A 728 -33.99 36.46 9.85
N LEU A 729 -34.15 35.34 10.56
CA LEU A 729 -33.55 34.04 10.18
C LEU A 729 -33.96 33.58 8.78
N PHE A 730 -35.21 33.81 8.37
CA PHE A 730 -35.74 33.33 7.09
C PHE A 730 -35.64 34.34 5.95
N THR A 731 -35.33 35.62 6.21
CA THR A 731 -35.27 36.68 5.19
C THR A 731 -33.86 37.19 4.92
N ASP A 732 -32.99 37.17 5.93
CA ASP A 732 -31.59 37.58 5.81
C ASP A 732 -30.68 36.37 5.52
N GLY A 733 -29.87 36.50 4.45
CA GLY A 733 -28.94 35.46 4.01
C GLY A 733 -27.77 35.21 4.98
N ASP A 734 -27.41 36.18 5.82
CA ASP A 734 -26.26 36.10 6.71
C ASP A 734 -26.62 35.78 8.17
N GLU A 735 -27.89 35.94 8.54
CA GLU A 735 -28.36 35.78 9.92
C GLU A 735 -28.11 34.37 10.46
N VAL A 736 -28.30 33.31 9.65
CA VAL A 736 -28.06 31.92 10.08
C VAL A 736 -26.58 31.67 10.41
N TRP A 737 -25.67 32.26 9.63
CA TRP A 737 -24.23 32.11 9.82
C TRP A 737 -23.73 32.89 11.03
N THR A 738 -24.42 33.99 11.37
CA THR A 738 -24.15 34.77 12.59
C THR A 738 -24.67 34.06 13.84
N ARG A 739 -25.75 33.27 13.72
CA ARG A 739 -26.32 32.51 14.85
C ARG A 739 -25.54 31.24 15.16
N LEU A 740 -25.05 30.53 14.14
CA LEU A 740 -24.30 29.29 14.34
C LEU A 740 -22.88 29.59 14.90
N PRO A 741 -22.39 28.84 15.90
CA PRO A 741 -20.98 28.85 16.28
C PRO A 741 -20.18 28.05 15.25
N PHE A 742 -20.16 28.50 14.00
CA PHE A 742 -19.55 27.80 12.86
C PHE A 742 -18.17 28.42 12.57
N PRO A 743 -17.07 27.79 13.00
CA PRO A 743 -15.73 28.32 12.78
C PRO A 743 -15.32 28.09 11.33
N GLU A 744 -15.66 29.02 10.44
CA GLU A 744 -15.38 28.91 9.00
C GLU A 744 -13.91 28.64 8.69
N GLU A 745 -13.01 29.27 9.44
CA GLU A 745 -11.56 29.07 9.34
C GLU A 745 -11.14 27.63 9.65
N GLN A 746 -11.87 26.95 10.54
CA GLN A 746 -11.60 25.55 10.94
C GLN A 746 -12.28 24.53 10.02
N GLN A 747 -13.19 24.95 9.13
CA GLN A 747 -13.76 24.10 8.07
C GLN A 747 -12.88 24.06 6.82
N ALA A 748 -11.71 24.71 6.88
CA ALA A 748 -10.64 24.67 5.91
C ALA A 748 -11.04 24.94 4.44
N PRO A 749 -11.84 26.00 4.14
CA PRO A 749 -12.12 26.37 2.75
C PRO A 749 -10.80 26.51 1.99
N LEU A 750 -10.72 25.91 0.81
CA LEU A 750 -9.54 26.09 -0.03
C LEU A 750 -9.45 27.55 -0.42
N ALA A 751 -8.24 28.13 -0.37
CA ALA A 751 -8.00 29.57 -0.43
C ALA A 751 -8.34 30.17 -1.80
N HIS A 752 -9.63 30.36 -2.07
CA HIS A 752 -10.14 31.22 -3.13
C HIS A 752 -11.08 32.25 -2.49
N PRO A 753 -10.88 33.56 -2.72
CA PRO A 753 -11.50 34.63 -1.96
C PRO A 753 -13.04 34.57 -1.90
N ASP A 754 -13.70 34.09 -2.96
CA ASP A 754 -15.18 34.02 -3.03
C ASP A 754 -15.78 32.63 -2.72
N ARG A 755 -14.97 31.64 -2.37
CA ARG A 755 -15.42 30.24 -2.27
C ARG A 755 -16.31 29.96 -1.06
N ALA A 756 -15.98 30.59 0.08
CA ALA A 756 -16.82 30.54 1.28
C ALA A 756 -18.18 31.20 1.05
N ALA A 757 -18.22 32.35 0.35
CA ALA A 757 -19.47 33.03 0.02
C ALA A 757 -20.39 32.16 -0.85
N ARG A 758 -19.83 31.49 -1.89
CA ARG A 758 -20.58 30.53 -2.72
C ARG A 758 -21.11 29.34 -1.92
N LEU A 759 -20.34 28.82 -0.97
CA LEU A 759 -20.79 27.74 -0.09
C LEU A 759 -21.89 28.20 0.88
N ARG A 760 -21.79 29.40 1.44
CA ARG A 760 -22.85 30.02 2.26
C ARG A 760 -24.16 30.13 1.48
N GLU A 761 -24.10 30.66 0.26
CA GLU A 761 -25.28 30.78 -0.60
C GLU A 761 -25.91 29.41 -0.90
N ARG A 762 -25.10 28.42 -1.33
CA ARG A 762 -25.58 27.07 -1.67
C ARG A 762 -26.12 26.30 -0.48
N LEU A 763 -25.55 26.49 0.71
CA LEU A 763 -25.88 25.72 1.91
C LEU A 763 -26.81 26.47 2.88
N TRP A 764 -27.19 27.71 2.60
CA TRP A 764 -28.06 28.51 3.48
C TRP A 764 -29.34 27.75 3.86
N GLY A 765 -30.06 27.20 2.88
CA GLY A 765 -31.29 26.46 3.14
C GLY A 765 -31.06 25.20 3.98
N HIS A 766 -29.90 24.54 3.83
CA HIS A 766 -29.52 23.43 4.71
C HIS A 766 -29.21 23.90 6.13
N ALA A 767 -28.45 24.98 6.29
CA ALA A 767 -28.10 25.55 7.59
C ALA A 767 -29.35 25.94 8.40
N VAL A 768 -30.30 26.64 7.78
CA VAL A 768 -31.55 27.04 8.45
C VAL A 768 -32.38 25.82 8.85
N ARG A 769 -32.55 24.85 7.95
CA ARG A 769 -33.28 23.61 8.25
C ARG A 769 -32.67 22.85 9.41
N THR A 770 -31.36 22.62 9.36
CA THR A 770 -30.64 21.88 10.40
C THR A 770 -30.71 22.59 11.75
N LEU A 771 -30.46 23.91 11.79
CA LEU A 771 -30.55 24.71 13.01
C LEU A 771 -31.93 24.61 13.67
N VAL A 772 -32.99 24.80 12.89
CA VAL A 772 -34.37 24.75 13.40
C VAL A 772 -34.72 23.33 13.85
N ASP A 773 -34.39 22.30 13.07
CA ASP A 773 -34.73 20.91 13.38
C ASP A 773 -34.03 20.43 14.66
N ASP A 774 -32.74 20.73 14.82
CA ASP A 774 -31.97 20.36 16.00
C ASP A 774 -32.46 21.10 17.25
N CYS A 775 -32.75 22.40 17.14
CA CYS A 775 -33.31 23.17 18.26
C CYS A 775 -34.68 22.63 18.71
N LEU A 776 -35.58 22.34 17.76
CA LEU A 776 -36.89 21.78 18.07
C LEU A 776 -36.80 20.36 18.64
N THR A 777 -35.90 19.53 18.10
CA THR A 777 -35.68 18.17 18.57
C THR A 777 -35.09 18.15 19.98
N ALA A 778 -34.11 19.01 20.26
CA ALA A 778 -33.52 19.16 21.59
C ALA A 778 -34.53 19.72 22.60
N HIS A 779 -35.38 20.68 22.20
CA HIS A 779 -36.45 21.20 23.06
C HIS A 779 -37.44 20.09 23.45
N ARG A 780 -37.89 19.28 22.48
CA ARG A 780 -38.80 18.16 22.75
C ARG A 780 -38.17 17.13 23.69
N ARG A 781 -36.92 16.73 23.45
CA ARG A 781 -36.20 15.78 24.33
C ARG A 781 -36.07 16.30 25.76
N ALA A 782 -35.80 17.59 25.94
CA ALA A 782 -35.74 18.22 27.25
C ALA A 782 -37.09 18.18 27.97
N ALA A 783 -38.19 18.51 27.28
CA ALA A 783 -39.55 18.44 27.82
C ALA A 783 -39.92 17.00 28.22
N GLU A 784 -39.64 16.00 27.39
CA GLU A 784 -39.87 14.57 27.70
C GLU A 784 -39.08 14.08 28.92
N THR A 785 -37.88 14.62 29.13
CA THR A 785 -37.01 14.27 30.27
C THR A 785 -37.53 14.90 31.56
N GLU A 786 -38.00 16.15 31.50
CA GLU A 786 -38.63 16.83 32.65
C GLU A 786 -39.98 16.21 33.03
N GLU A 787 -40.74 15.71 32.05
CA GLU A 787 -42.05 15.08 32.26
C GLU A 787 -41.93 13.63 32.76
N GLY A 788 -40.88 12.89 32.38
CA GLY A 788 -40.57 11.56 32.92
C GLY A 788 -39.85 11.57 34.28
N ALA A 789 -39.32 12.72 34.70
CA ALA A 789 -38.74 12.94 36.04
C ALA A 789 -39.74 13.49 37.06
N ARG A 790 -40.92 13.93 36.60
CA ARG A 790 -42.09 14.29 37.42
C ARG A 790 -43.00 13.08 37.56
#